data_AF-A0A7C3AUW7-F1
#
_entry.id   AF-A0A7C3AUW7-F1
#
_cell.length_a   1.000
_cell.length_b   1.000
_cell.length_c   1.000
_cell.angle_alpha   90.00
_cell.angle_beta   90.00
_cell.angle_gamma   90.00
#
_symmetry.space_group_name_H-M   'P 1'
#
loop_
_entity.id
_entity.type
_entity.pdbx_description
1 polymer ?
#
loop_
_entity_poly.entity_id
_entity_poly.type
_entity_poly.pdbx_seq_one_letter_code
_entity_poly.pdbx_strand_id
1 'polypeptide(L)'
;MKQGWIHGFAAVCMALAGALAAAPASAHDYLLGDNWANLQELAAAMETIMGELMTPTAGPEAGCNLWIGECDVPPIWAAVSGQAGPGWIGYDHGRNPANNATVGTGILDDHHLALLDAILDPNSCLDGLHPDTVDAVRAAFAANLLTVMDTEMTVQQVRISAELPFPLPNIDQREDITTGQMKTVNLAGLYTAEFFVPHLFKDTYKEDGVTIDTRALLSEAHPLLRDALANLGAAYMTIGDTYGVAYLQAFMGRLALSFVVELLPGLLAQLGKDADNPKADAAWGIMLNGLSEEAIKASLNIGDAKALCPPWGNVPNLDQTVRIEDIDVIGTVDVRIRLEDWRLCNTLNGMAGAFTCSRYACMTALLSATDGGDLNGDLRSNLASFQEAGGVLEGFLHRESAWFPAALSIAQQPEGSAGAWITNEFPVSVGMEYGVNPAHVFTWFTGTDPDNLVQNGMPSNSNTAILQDLVPGVNYAKVFVDVGELCGTEAVWSEMVEIDIRPLSITEHPPAEVTLVIGEFIWLDVVEAEIYDYSGLTYQWFHRPGLTGEFQPYGDPTSDGNLFFNGVSFDDAGYYFCRVTSDLYGNSVDSTVMQVFVSAYSTKIYDAWEGAGPQGALIVAGAEDTEIVIDTDNFTLSITDGPVFMGEEEIGVAVFRFEEVYVDSGAVFVFGSRPLSIVSAGNMVWAAPLVAPPGQLGGGMGGAGGTGGAGGAGGAGGTGGRGGSGGGGGAGGKDLLHADGWAGGAGSNGLPGDSGVDGGIGGA
;
A
#
# COMPACT_ATOMS: atom_id res chain seq x y z
N MET A 1 66.54 41.19 40.52
CA MET A 1 66.49 41.84 41.85
C MET A 1 65.02 42.15 42.12
N LYS A 2 64.39 41.43 43.06
CA LYS A 2 63.11 41.67 43.78
C LYS A 2 61.84 42.01 42.97
N GLN A 3 60.82 41.13 42.87
CA GLN A 3 59.75 40.80 43.84
C GLN A 3 58.74 41.93 44.15
N GLY A 4 57.44 41.61 43.92
CA GLY A 4 56.25 42.25 44.49
C GLY A 4 55.34 42.90 43.44
N TRP A 5 54.06 42.58 43.24
CA TRP A 5 53.02 42.05 44.12
C TRP A 5 52.01 41.20 43.30
N ILE A 6 51.64 40.04 43.85
CA ILE A 6 50.45 39.26 43.51
C ILE A 6 49.50 39.46 44.69
N HIS A 7 48.25 39.88 44.41
CA HIS A 7 47.00 39.46 45.07
C HIS A 7 45.91 40.54 44.92
N GLY A 8 44.77 40.14 44.35
CA GLY A 8 43.51 40.84 44.52
C GLY A 8 42.69 40.91 43.24
N PHE A 9 42.10 39.79 42.80
CA PHE A 9 40.78 39.70 42.14
C PHE A 9 40.52 38.21 41.80
N ALA A 10 40.27 37.41 42.83
CA ALA A 10 39.76 36.05 42.72
C ALA A 10 38.85 35.81 43.92
N ALA A 11 37.56 36.15 43.77
CA ALA A 11 36.41 35.66 44.53
C ALA A 11 35.23 36.63 44.35
N VAL A 12 34.37 36.39 43.35
CA VAL A 12 32.89 36.43 43.39
C VAL A 12 32.42 35.81 42.06
N CYS A 13 31.35 35.01 42.10
CA CYS A 13 30.75 34.19 41.02
C CYS A 13 31.31 32.78 40.81
N MET A 14 31.52 32.04 41.91
CA MET A 14 31.57 30.58 41.90
C MET A 14 30.47 30.06 42.85
N ALA A 15 29.24 29.90 42.34
CA ALA A 15 28.16 29.13 42.98
C ALA A 15 26.90 29.08 42.09
N LEU A 16 26.86 28.13 41.15
CA LEU A 16 25.68 27.33 40.72
C LEU A 16 25.99 26.65 39.37
N ALA A 17 26.91 25.68 39.41
CA ALA A 17 27.08 24.69 38.36
C ALA A 17 27.32 23.35 39.06
N GLY A 18 26.23 22.80 39.60
CA GLY A 18 26.15 21.44 40.10
C GLY A 18 25.31 20.61 39.14
N ALA A 19 25.65 20.63 37.85
CA ALA A 19 25.21 19.60 36.92
C ALA A 19 26.23 18.47 37.00
N LEU A 20 25.77 17.25 37.27
CA LEU A 20 26.59 16.06 37.19
C LEU A 20 27.26 16.03 35.81
N ALA A 21 28.59 16.11 35.77
CA ALA A 21 29.33 15.73 34.57
C ALA A 21 29.04 14.24 34.34
N ALA A 22 28.18 13.96 33.37
CA ALA A 22 28.11 12.65 32.76
C ALA A 22 29.53 12.27 32.31
N ALA A 23 29.91 11.01 32.50
CA ALA A 23 31.15 10.50 31.92
C ALA A 23 31.15 10.80 30.41
N PRO A 24 32.32 11.07 29.79
CA PRO A 24 32.36 11.23 28.33
C PRO A 24 31.77 9.97 27.70
N ALA A 25 30.74 10.15 26.87
CA ALA A 25 30.21 9.09 26.03
C ALA A 25 31.40 8.47 25.28
N SER A 26 31.54 7.14 25.29
CA SER A 26 32.54 6.52 24.43
C SER A 26 32.11 6.78 22.99
N ALA A 27 32.91 7.59 22.28
CA ALA A 27 32.67 7.98 20.90
C ALA A 27 32.51 6.76 19.98
N HIS A 28 31.60 6.85 19.01
CA HIS A 28 31.57 5.96 17.86
C HIS A 28 32.49 6.48 16.75
N ASP A 29 33.24 5.59 16.10
CA ASP A 29 34.28 5.93 15.12
C ASP A 29 33.77 6.66 13.84
N TYR A 30 32.45 6.71 13.61
CA TYR A 30 31.86 7.29 12.40
C TYR A 30 31.34 8.72 12.56
N LEU A 31 31.10 9.21 13.79
CA LEU A 31 30.65 10.59 14.02
C LEU A 31 31.83 11.55 14.13
N LEU A 32 31.62 12.81 13.73
CA LEU A 32 32.57 13.87 14.00
C LEU A 32 32.51 14.27 15.49
N GLY A 33 33.65 14.17 16.18
CA GLY A 33 33.81 14.54 17.58
C GLY A 33 33.36 13.46 18.56
N ASP A 34 33.77 13.58 19.82
CA ASP A 34 33.55 12.56 20.86
C ASP A 34 32.35 12.89 21.78
N ASN A 35 31.39 13.67 21.28
CA ASN A 35 30.35 14.28 22.12
C ASN A 35 29.10 13.40 22.29
N TRP A 36 28.86 12.45 21.38
CA TRP A 36 27.65 11.61 21.35
C TRP A 36 28.02 10.18 20.98
N ALA A 37 27.33 9.21 21.57
CA ALA A 37 27.49 7.81 21.19
C ALA A 37 26.82 7.52 19.84
N ASN A 38 25.72 8.20 19.50
CA ASN A 38 24.96 7.93 18.28
C ASN A 38 24.19 9.18 17.79
N LEU A 39 23.57 9.07 16.61
CA LEU A 39 22.76 10.14 16.04
C LEU A 39 21.50 10.47 16.87
N GLN A 40 20.98 9.54 17.68
CA GLN A 40 19.83 9.81 18.55
C GLN A 40 20.21 10.71 19.74
N GLU A 41 21.36 10.45 20.37
CA GLU A 41 21.90 11.31 21.44
C GLU A 41 22.23 12.71 20.90
N LEU A 42 22.77 12.80 19.68
CA LEU A 42 22.93 14.06 18.97
C LEU A 42 21.59 14.78 18.81
N ALA A 43 20.57 14.10 18.27
CA ALA A 43 19.24 14.68 18.07
C ALA A 43 18.61 15.19 19.38
N ALA A 44 18.81 14.47 20.48
CA ALA A 44 18.37 14.88 21.82
C ALA A 44 19.12 16.12 22.33
N ALA A 45 20.40 16.28 21.98
CA ALA A 45 21.20 17.43 22.39
C ALA A 45 20.91 18.71 21.57
N MET A 46 20.43 18.58 20.33
CA MET A 46 20.27 19.70 19.40
C MET A 46 19.37 20.83 19.94
N GLU A 47 18.26 20.50 20.62
CA GLU A 47 17.39 21.52 21.21
C GLU A 47 18.13 22.37 22.26
N THR A 48 18.95 21.73 23.08
CA THR A 48 19.75 22.43 24.12
C THR A 48 20.81 23.32 23.47
N ILE A 49 21.54 22.80 22.47
CA ILE A 49 22.53 23.56 21.71
C ILE A 49 21.90 24.80 21.07
N MET A 50 20.74 24.63 20.43
CA MET A 50 20.01 25.73 19.80
C MET A 50 19.47 26.72 20.82
N GLY A 51 19.00 26.25 21.98
CA GLY A 51 18.55 27.11 23.08
C GLY A 51 19.67 27.98 23.64
N GLU A 52 20.84 27.39 23.90
CA GLU A 52 22.02 28.12 24.37
C GLU A 52 22.52 29.11 23.32
N LEU A 53 22.57 28.71 22.04
CA LEU A 53 22.97 29.58 20.94
C LEU A 53 22.05 30.81 20.78
N MET A 54 20.75 30.62 21.01
CA MET A 54 19.70 31.63 20.83
C MET A 54 19.31 32.35 22.13
N THR A 55 20.18 32.31 23.15
CA THR A 55 20.00 33.05 24.40
C THR A 55 20.85 34.33 24.38
N PRO A 56 20.25 35.53 24.24
CA PRO A 56 21.00 36.78 24.23
C PRO A 56 21.76 36.99 25.55
N THR A 57 22.98 37.51 25.48
CA THR A 57 23.79 37.83 26.67
C THR A 57 23.56 39.26 27.19
N ALA A 58 22.91 40.10 26.39
CA ALA A 58 22.57 41.49 26.71
C ALA A 58 21.19 41.85 26.14
N GLY A 59 20.62 42.96 26.59
CA GLY A 59 19.31 43.44 26.13
C GLY A 59 18.14 43.23 27.08
N PRO A 60 16.93 43.61 26.67
CA PRO A 60 15.69 43.33 27.40
C PRO A 60 15.38 41.83 27.50
N GLU A 61 15.83 41.04 26.51
CA GLU A 61 15.63 39.59 26.44
C GLU A 61 16.85 38.78 26.92
N ALA A 62 17.77 39.41 27.66
CA ALA A 62 18.99 38.76 28.14
C ALA A 62 18.69 37.56 29.05
N GLY A 63 19.30 36.41 28.75
CA GLY A 63 19.12 35.17 29.51
C GLY A 63 17.84 34.39 29.19
N CYS A 64 17.03 34.85 28.24
CA CYS A 64 15.82 34.14 27.77
C CYS A 64 16.17 33.18 26.64
N ASN A 65 15.67 31.94 26.69
CA ASN A 65 15.79 31.00 25.58
C ASN A 65 14.77 31.34 24.47
N LEU A 66 15.23 32.08 23.47
CA LEU A 66 14.38 32.54 22.38
C LEU A 66 14.12 31.47 21.32
N TRP A 67 14.89 30.38 21.31
CA TRP A 67 14.61 29.23 20.46
C TRP A 67 13.19 28.72 20.71
N ILE A 68 12.85 28.49 21.98
CA ILE A 68 11.54 27.98 22.42
C ILE A 68 10.51 29.07 22.74
N GLY A 69 10.88 30.34 22.64
CA GLY A 69 9.96 31.48 22.79
C GLY A 69 9.73 31.94 24.23
N GLU A 70 10.78 31.98 25.05
CA GLU A 70 10.71 32.61 26.38
C GLU A 70 10.55 34.14 26.31
N CYS A 71 10.20 34.76 27.45
CA CYS A 71 10.10 36.21 27.60
C CYS A 71 9.08 36.90 26.66
N ASP A 72 7.96 36.21 26.40
CA ASP A 72 6.85 36.65 25.55
C ASP A 72 7.25 36.92 24.08
N VAL A 73 8.36 36.32 23.63
CA VAL A 73 8.82 36.38 22.25
C VAL A 73 8.36 35.13 21.49
N PRO A 74 7.88 35.24 20.24
CA PRO A 74 7.57 34.07 19.44
C PRO A 74 8.80 33.14 19.27
N PRO A 75 8.63 31.81 19.31
CA PRO A 75 9.75 30.88 19.17
C PRO A 75 10.44 31.01 17.80
N ILE A 76 11.77 31.08 17.80
CA ILE A 76 12.57 31.14 16.57
C ILE A 76 12.40 29.87 15.75
N TRP A 77 12.27 28.71 16.39
CA TRP A 77 12.10 27.43 15.68
C TRP A 77 10.89 27.45 14.74
N ALA A 78 9.81 28.13 15.12
CA ALA A 78 8.59 28.22 14.32
C ALA A 78 8.76 29.11 13.07
N ALA A 79 9.81 29.93 13.02
CA ALA A 79 10.17 30.71 11.83
C ALA A 79 11.01 29.92 10.83
N VAL A 80 11.49 28.72 11.19
CA VAL A 80 12.16 27.80 10.28
C VAL A 80 11.10 27.02 9.49
N SER A 81 11.01 27.28 8.19
CA SER A 81 10.11 26.55 7.30
C SER A 81 10.45 25.05 7.31
N GLY A 82 9.47 24.21 7.65
CA GLY A 82 9.65 22.77 7.77
C GLY A 82 9.94 22.25 9.18
N GLN A 83 10.22 23.14 10.14
CA GLN A 83 10.39 22.75 11.55
C GLN A 83 9.02 22.48 12.19
N ALA A 84 8.83 21.28 12.73
CA ALA A 84 7.57 20.87 13.36
C ALA A 84 7.53 21.14 14.89
N GLY A 85 8.68 21.26 15.53
CA GLY A 85 8.82 21.51 16.97
C GLY A 85 10.24 21.96 17.35
N PRO A 86 10.52 22.23 18.63
CA PRO A 86 11.81 22.77 19.07
C PRO A 86 12.97 21.77 19.03
N GLY A 87 12.70 20.47 19.08
CA GLY A 87 13.71 19.42 19.07
C GLY A 87 13.56 18.47 17.89
N TRP A 88 14.46 17.49 17.81
CA TRP A 88 14.48 16.44 16.79
C TRP A 88 13.96 15.09 17.29
N ILE A 89 13.64 14.99 18.59
CA ILE A 89 13.03 13.80 19.20
C ILE A 89 11.51 13.91 19.12
N GLY A 90 10.85 12.89 18.59
CA GLY A 90 9.39 12.86 18.49
C GLY A 90 8.77 13.85 17.51
N TYR A 91 9.57 14.47 16.64
CA TYR A 91 9.11 15.39 15.60
C TYR A 91 9.52 14.88 14.22
N ASP A 92 8.67 15.16 13.23
CA ASP A 92 8.92 14.87 11.82
C ASP A 92 9.11 16.20 11.08
N HIS A 93 10.37 16.56 10.84
CA HIS A 93 10.73 17.77 10.14
C HIS A 93 10.75 17.53 8.64
N GLY A 94 10.12 18.44 7.92
CA GLY A 94 10.08 18.35 6.47
C GLY A 94 9.46 19.59 5.86
N ARG A 95 10.01 19.99 4.72
CA ARG A 95 9.53 21.17 3.98
C ARG A 95 9.13 20.74 2.59
N ASN A 96 7.91 21.11 2.18
CA ASN A 96 7.52 20.97 0.79
C ASN A 96 8.21 22.07 -0.05
N PRO A 97 9.08 21.73 -1.02
CA PRO A 97 9.84 22.71 -1.79
C PRO A 97 8.97 23.56 -2.72
N ALA A 98 7.75 23.11 -3.07
CA ALA A 98 6.87 23.82 -4.00
C ALA A 98 6.13 25.00 -3.35
N ASN A 99 5.82 24.91 -2.06
CA ASN A 99 5.01 25.91 -1.35
C ASN A 99 5.58 26.35 0.00
N ASN A 100 6.71 25.79 0.43
CA ASN A 100 7.37 26.03 1.71
C ASN A 100 6.51 25.70 2.95
N ALA A 101 5.47 24.89 2.79
CA ALA A 101 4.70 24.38 3.91
C ALA A 101 5.52 23.36 4.72
N THR A 102 5.31 23.36 6.03
CA THR A 102 5.80 22.29 6.91
C THR A 102 5.02 21.02 6.61
N VAL A 103 5.71 20.03 6.04
CA VAL A 103 5.19 18.72 5.66
C VAL A 103 6.29 17.72 5.94
N GLY A 104 6.09 16.90 6.97
CA GLY A 104 7.03 15.86 7.35
C GLY A 104 7.20 14.77 6.29
N THR A 105 8.23 13.95 6.48
CA THR A 105 8.57 12.78 5.65
C THR A 105 7.61 11.61 5.87
N GLY A 106 6.89 11.60 7.01
CA GLY A 106 6.05 10.51 7.48
C GLY A 106 6.74 9.58 8.49
N ILE A 107 8.06 9.75 8.70
CA ILE A 107 8.85 9.08 9.74
C ILE A 107 9.39 10.16 10.68
N LEU A 108 9.38 9.92 11.99
CA LEU A 108 9.97 10.84 12.96
C LEU A 108 11.49 10.91 12.75
N ASP A 109 12.08 12.10 12.87
CA ASP A 109 13.49 12.33 12.56
C ASP A 109 14.41 11.46 13.42
N ASP A 110 14.12 11.32 14.70
CA ASP A 110 14.86 10.45 15.62
C ASP A 110 14.80 8.97 15.23
N HIS A 111 13.71 8.50 14.62
CA HIS A 111 13.57 7.14 14.12
C HIS A 111 14.32 6.96 12.80
N HIS A 112 14.28 7.98 11.93
CA HIS A 112 15.01 7.95 10.67
C HIS A 112 16.53 8.00 10.88
N LEU A 113 16.96 8.84 11.82
CA LEU A 113 18.33 8.91 12.28
C LEU A 113 18.78 7.60 12.93
N ALA A 114 17.91 6.93 13.69
CA ALA A 114 18.21 5.61 14.26
C ALA A 114 18.41 4.54 13.19
N LEU A 115 17.61 4.57 12.12
CA LEU A 115 17.77 3.65 10.99
C LEU A 115 19.15 3.82 10.35
N LEU A 116 19.54 5.07 10.08
CA LEU A 116 20.87 5.37 9.55
C LEU A 116 21.96 4.94 10.54
N ASP A 117 21.82 5.30 11.81
CA ASP A 117 22.78 5.03 12.87
C ASP A 117 23.05 3.53 13.04
N ALA A 118 22.00 2.71 13.01
CA ALA A 118 22.11 1.26 13.06
C ALA A 118 23.01 0.70 11.93
N ILE A 119 22.94 1.27 10.72
CA ILE A 119 23.80 0.86 9.60
C ILE A 119 25.23 1.37 9.80
N LEU A 120 25.40 2.59 10.31
CA LEU A 120 26.71 3.20 10.53
C LEU A 120 27.50 2.50 11.63
N ASP A 121 26.85 1.98 12.66
CA ASP A 121 27.51 1.25 13.74
C ASP A 121 28.17 -0.04 13.21
N PRO A 122 29.51 -0.19 13.32
CA PRO A 122 30.20 -1.40 12.90
C PRO A 122 29.86 -2.63 13.75
N ASN A 123 29.27 -2.45 14.94
CA ASN A 123 28.90 -3.54 15.85
C ASN A 123 27.44 -3.98 15.69
N SER A 124 26.64 -3.27 14.90
CA SER A 124 25.26 -3.66 14.63
C SER A 124 25.18 -4.99 13.90
N CYS A 125 24.20 -5.78 14.31
CA CYS A 125 23.79 -6.96 13.57
C CYS A 125 22.83 -6.52 12.46
N LEU A 126 23.24 -6.75 11.21
CA LEU A 126 22.56 -6.28 9.99
C LEU A 126 22.20 -7.46 9.06
N ASP A 127 21.88 -8.63 9.65
CA ASP A 127 21.47 -9.79 8.87
C ASP A 127 20.22 -9.47 8.07
N GLY A 128 20.20 -9.86 6.80
CA GLY A 128 19.14 -9.47 5.85
C GLY A 128 19.48 -8.26 5.00
N LEU A 129 20.49 -7.46 5.36
CA LEU A 129 21.03 -6.41 4.49
C LEU A 129 22.16 -6.95 3.60
N HIS A 130 22.15 -6.56 2.32
CA HIS A 130 23.24 -6.90 1.41
C HIS A 130 24.51 -6.13 1.80
N PRO A 131 25.71 -6.76 1.85
CA PRO A 131 26.95 -6.08 2.25
C PRO A 131 27.25 -4.81 1.45
N ASP A 132 27.03 -4.84 0.12
CA ASP A 132 27.22 -3.66 -0.73
C ASP A 132 26.31 -2.49 -0.36
N THR A 133 25.09 -2.76 0.15
CA THR A 133 24.17 -1.73 0.64
C THR A 133 24.73 -1.05 1.88
N VAL A 134 25.23 -1.85 2.84
CA VAL A 134 25.83 -1.35 4.08
C VAL A 134 27.08 -0.50 3.77
N ASP A 135 27.97 -1.00 2.91
CA ASP A 135 29.18 -0.30 2.51
C ASP A 135 28.87 1.00 1.76
N ALA A 136 27.86 1.00 0.88
CA ALA A 136 27.44 2.20 0.15
C ALA A 136 26.92 3.29 1.11
N VAL A 137 26.06 2.94 2.07
CA VAL A 137 25.52 3.90 3.05
C VAL A 137 26.64 4.47 3.93
N ARG A 138 27.53 3.62 4.45
CA ARG A 138 28.68 4.07 5.27
C ARG A 138 29.61 4.98 4.49
N ALA A 139 29.93 4.63 3.25
CA ALA A 139 30.79 5.44 2.39
C ALA A 139 30.14 6.80 2.05
N ALA A 140 28.82 6.82 1.81
CA ALA A 140 28.10 8.06 1.54
C ALA A 140 28.06 8.98 2.76
N PHE A 141 27.78 8.46 3.96
CA PHE A 141 27.82 9.27 5.17
C PHE A 141 29.19 9.91 5.41
N ALA A 142 30.26 9.12 5.30
CA ALA A 142 31.62 9.63 5.45
C ALA A 142 31.98 10.70 4.40
N ALA A 143 31.59 10.50 3.14
CA ALA A 143 31.81 11.48 2.07
C ALA A 143 30.97 12.76 2.27
N ASN A 144 29.72 12.61 2.73
CA ASN A 144 28.83 13.72 3.01
C ASN A 144 29.35 14.55 4.18
N LEU A 145 29.89 13.92 5.24
CA LEU A 145 30.52 14.61 6.37
C LEU A 145 31.67 15.52 5.91
N LEU A 146 32.56 15.02 5.05
CA LEU A 146 33.63 15.82 4.44
C LEU A 146 33.07 16.97 3.59
N THR A 147 31.99 16.72 2.85
CA THR A 147 31.34 17.74 2.01
C THR A 147 30.70 18.86 2.84
N VAL A 148 30.10 18.53 3.99
CA VAL A 148 29.60 19.54 4.93
C VAL A 148 30.76 20.36 5.49
N MET A 149 31.83 19.69 5.92
CA MET A 149 33.03 20.37 6.44
C MET A 149 33.72 21.28 5.42
N ASP A 150 33.57 20.99 4.11
CA ASP A 150 34.05 21.80 3.00
C ASP A 150 33.09 22.93 2.57
N THR A 151 31.94 23.05 3.24
CA THR A 151 30.95 24.08 2.89
C THR A 151 31.33 25.43 3.48
N GLU A 152 31.52 26.41 2.59
CA GLU A 152 31.80 27.80 2.93
C GLU A 152 30.67 28.72 2.49
N MET A 153 30.48 29.83 3.20
CA MET A 153 29.49 30.85 2.91
C MET A 153 30.13 32.02 2.15
N THR A 154 29.49 32.46 1.07
CA THR A 154 29.89 33.68 0.34
C THR A 154 28.83 34.75 0.46
N VAL A 155 29.15 35.82 1.18
CA VAL A 155 28.34 37.03 1.25
C VAL A 155 28.62 37.88 0.03
N GLN A 156 27.61 38.02 -0.83
CA GLN A 156 27.78 38.62 -2.16
C GLN A 156 27.60 40.14 -2.12
N GLN A 157 28.54 40.84 -2.75
CA GLN A 157 28.42 42.24 -3.14
C GLN A 157 28.18 43.20 -1.97
N VAL A 158 28.86 42.93 -0.86
CA VAL A 158 28.90 43.77 0.34
C VAL A 158 29.44 45.15 -0.04
N ARG A 159 28.65 46.20 0.17
CA ARG A 159 29.07 47.57 -0.12
C ARG A 159 29.88 48.12 1.04
N ILE A 160 31.12 48.48 0.78
CA ILE A 160 32.03 49.10 1.75
C ILE A 160 32.23 50.56 1.32
N SER A 161 31.88 51.49 2.19
CA SER A 161 32.01 52.93 1.93
C SER A 161 32.64 53.67 3.09
N ALA A 162 33.52 54.62 2.81
CA ALA A 162 34.16 55.46 3.83
C ALA A 162 34.42 56.86 3.28
N GLU A 163 34.17 57.87 4.10
CA GLU A 163 34.55 59.26 3.80
C GLU A 163 35.96 59.50 4.33
N LEU A 164 36.89 59.88 3.45
CA LEU A 164 38.28 60.12 3.82
C LEU A 164 38.57 61.63 3.90
N PRO A 165 39.50 62.07 4.76
CA PRO A 165 39.89 63.48 4.84
C PRO A 165 40.55 63.94 3.53
N PHE A 166 40.19 65.16 3.08
CA PHE A 166 40.76 65.80 1.89
C PHE A 166 42.30 65.89 2.00
N PRO A 167 43.08 65.56 0.93
CA PRO A 167 42.70 65.41 -0.48
C PRO A 167 42.37 63.97 -0.92
N LEU A 168 42.12 63.04 0.00
CA LEU A 168 41.90 61.64 -0.33
C LEU A 168 40.52 61.41 -0.94
N PRO A 169 40.38 60.52 -1.95
CA PRO A 169 39.08 60.18 -2.50
C PRO A 169 38.28 59.30 -1.54
N ASN A 170 36.98 59.52 -1.46
CA ASN A 170 36.07 58.62 -0.73
C ASN A 170 36.11 57.21 -1.33
N ILE A 171 35.82 56.23 -0.47
CA ILE A 171 35.74 54.83 -0.86
C ILE A 171 34.27 54.46 -1.01
N ASP A 172 33.96 53.79 -2.12
CA ASP A 172 32.66 53.18 -2.37
C ASP A 172 32.86 51.99 -3.30
N GLN A 173 33.02 50.80 -2.73
CA GLN A 173 33.29 49.57 -3.46
C GLN A 173 32.36 48.44 -3.03
N ARG A 174 32.28 47.39 -3.86
CA ARG A 174 31.54 46.18 -3.55
C ARG A 174 32.44 44.98 -3.62
N GLU A 175 32.37 44.17 -2.57
CA GLU A 175 33.24 43.02 -2.40
C GLU A 175 32.41 41.78 -2.08
N ASP A 176 32.81 40.65 -2.67
CA ASP A 176 32.35 39.34 -2.21
C ASP A 176 33.27 38.90 -1.05
N ILE A 177 32.66 38.38 0.01
CA ILE A 177 33.37 37.90 1.22
C ILE A 177 33.02 36.43 1.39
N THR A 178 34.01 35.55 1.28
CA THR A 178 33.85 34.11 1.43
C THR A 178 34.58 33.62 2.67
N THR A 179 33.92 32.80 3.49
CA THR A 179 34.56 32.15 4.64
C THR A 179 35.68 31.21 4.19
N GLY A 180 36.75 31.11 4.98
CA GLY A 180 37.95 30.35 4.63
C GLY A 180 38.86 31.01 3.59
N GLN A 181 38.64 32.29 3.23
CA GLN A 181 39.49 33.03 2.31
C GLN A 181 40.23 34.18 2.99
N MET A 182 41.43 34.47 2.47
CA MET A 182 42.12 35.72 2.74
C MET A 182 41.44 36.84 1.95
N LYS A 183 41.09 37.93 2.63
CA LYS A 183 40.50 39.11 2.02
C LYS A 183 41.39 40.32 2.18
N THR A 184 41.62 41.01 1.06
CA THR A 184 42.34 42.27 1.01
C THR A 184 41.34 43.42 0.88
N VAL A 185 41.35 44.36 1.82
CA VAL A 185 40.60 45.62 1.72
C VAL A 185 41.59 46.74 1.42
N ASN A 186 41.38 47.38 0.27
CA ASN A 186 42.16 48.52 -0.18
C ASN A 186 41.39 49.81 0.07
N LEU A 187 41.98 50.71 0.86
CA LEU A 187 41.47 52.04 1.13
C LEU A 187 42.23 53.06 0.26
N ALA A 188 41.68 53.35 -0.94
CA ALA A 188 42.17 54.38 -1.87
C ALA A 188 43.67 54.29 -2.24
N GLY A 189 44.26 53.09 -2.20
CA GLY A 189 45.67 52.84 -2.53
C GLY A 189 46.67 53.25 -1.45
N LEU A 190 46.20 53.70 -0.29
CA LEU A 190 47.02 54.26 0.79
C LEU A 190 47.13 53.34 2.00
N TYR A 191 46.09 52.55 2.25
CA TYR A 191 46.09 51.53 3.29
C TYR A 191 45.53 50.23 2.68
N THR A 192 46.27 49.14 2.87
CA THR A 192 45.84 47.80 2.46
C THR A 192 45.87 46.94 3.70
N ALA A 193 44.72 46.41 4.10
CA ALA A 193 44.62 45.43 5.17
C ALA A 193 44.28 44.07 4.57
N GLU A 194 45.04 43.05 4.94
CA GLU A 194 44.71 41.66 4.67
C GLU A 194 44.25 41.02 5.96
N PHE A 195 43.10 40.34 5.91
CA PHE A 195 42.58 39.58 7.03
C PHE A 195 42.04 38.24 6.55
N PHE A 196 42.14 37.24 7.41
CA PHE A 196 41.55 35.94 7.17
C PHE A 196 40.08 35.96 7.58
N VAL A 197 39.18 35.52 6.70
CA VAL A 197 37.79 35.24 7.07
C VAL A 197 37.74 33.82 7.62
N PRO A 198 37.41 33.60 8.90
CA PRO A 198 37.39 32.25 9.47
C PRO A 198 36.53 31.29 8.66
N HIS A 199 36.94 30.02 8.62
CA HIS A 199 36.16 28.95 8.01
C HIS A 199 34.82 28.79 8.74
N LEU A 200 33.79 28.39 8.00
CA LEU A 200 32.50 28.12 8.63
C LEU A 200 32.56 26.87 9.52
N PHE A 201 33.11 25.77 8.98
CA PHE A 201 33.19 24.47 9.66
C PHE A 201 34.60 24.05 10.05
N LYS A 202 35.67 24.50 9.37
CA LYS A 202 37.02 23.97 9.62
C LYS A 202 37.76 24.71 10.71
N ASP A 203 38.41 23.95 11.59
CA ASP A 203 39.30 24.52 12.60
C ASP A 203 40.75 24.72 12.11
N THR A 204 41.03 24.48 10.83
CA THR A 204 42.40 24.64 10.30
C THR A 204 42.39 25.12 8.86
N TYR A 205 43.43 25.84 8.48
CA TYR A 205 43.74 26.14 7.08
C TYR A 205 45.22 25.93 6.79
N LYS A 206 45.58 25.84 5.49
CA LYS A 206 46.97 25.73 5.04
C LYS A 206 47.42 27.04 4.38
N GLU A 207 48.54 27.59 4.86
CA GLU A 207 49.22 28.74 4.27
C GLU A 207 50.68 28.34 3.98
N ASP A 208 51.15 28.46 2.74
CA ASP A 208 52.51 28.10 2.32
C ASP A 208 52.99 26.70 2.77
N GLY A 209 52.06 25.76 2.91
CA GLY A 209 52.34 24.38 3.35
C GLY A 209 52.36 24.18 4.86
N VAL A 210 52.10 25.21 5.67
CA VAL A 210 51.96 25.16 7.13
C VAL A 210 50.48 25.11 7.50
N THR A 211 50.09 24.16 8.36
CA THR A 211 48.74 24.12 8.94
C THR A 211 48.67 25.15 10.07
N ILE A 212 47.68 26.03 10.01
CA ILE A 212 47.39 27.04 11.01
C ILE A 212 46.05 26.68 11.65
N ASP A 213 46.03 26.62 12.98
CA ASP A 213 44.80 26.44 13.75
C ASP A 213 44.00 27.75 13.73
N THR A 214 42.73 27.63 13.35
CA THR A 214 41.73 28.69 13.41
C THR A 214 40.52 28.15 14.12
N ARG A 215 39.77 28.93 14.89
CA ARG A 215 38.48 28.42 15.35
C ARG A 215 37.44 28.60 14.25
N ALA A 216 36.73 27.54 13.89
CA ALA A 216 35.61 27.65 12.97
C ALA A 216 34.52 28.56 13.57
N LEU A 217 33.84 29.36 12.74
CA LEU A 217 32.79 30.28 13.20
C LEU A 217 31.71 29.57 14.03
N LEU A 218 31.36 28.33 13.66
CA LEU A 218 30.37 27.54 14.37
C LEU A 218 30.87 27.08 15.75
N SER A 219 32.14 26.68 15.85
CA SER A 219 32.78 26.27 17.11
C SER A 219 32.88 27.43 18.11
N GLU A 220 32.98 28.65 17.61
CA GLU A 220 33.00 29.86 18.45
C GLU A 220 31.63 30.28 18.94
N ALA A 221 30.62 30.15 18.08
CA ALA A 221 29.24 30.41 18.47
C ALA A 221 28.81 29.49 19.62
N HIS A 222 29.16 28.20 19.53
CA HIS A 222 28.94 27.21 20.56
C HIS A 222 29.88 26.00 20.37
N PRO A 223 30.49 25.45 21.44
CA PRO A 223 31.55 24.43 21.33
C PRO A 223 31.13 23.12 20.65
N LEU A 224 29.85 22.76 20.74
CA LEU A 224 29.31 21.54 20.12
C LEU A 224 28.64 21.77 18.76
N LEU A 225 28.43 23.02 18.34
CA LEU A 225 27.54 23.33 17.22
C LEU A 225 28.11 22.88 15.88
N ARG A 226 29.42 23.02 15.67
CA ARG A 226 30.08 22.56 14.44
C ARG A 226 29.86 21.07 14.23
N ASP A 227 30.22 20.25 15.22
CA ASP A 227 30.14 18.80 15.13
C ASP A 227 28.68 18.35 14.96
N ALA A 228 27.78 19.01 15.69
CA ALA A 228 26.36 18.72 15.61
C ALA A 228 25.78 18.96 14.22
N LEU A 229 26.03 20.13 13.63
CA LEU A 229 25.55 20.47 12.29
C LEU A 229 26.24 19.68 11.18
N ALA A 230 27.52 19.30 11.37
CA ALA A 230 28.24 18.45 10.42
C ALA A 230 27.62 17.05 10.36
N ASN A 231 27.42 16.41 11.52
CA ASN A 231 26.82 15.09 11.61
C ASN A 231 25.35 15.10 11.15
N LEU A 232 24.56 16.08 11.61
CA LEU A 232 23.15 16.20 11.24
C LEU A 232 23.00 16.50 9.75
N GLY A 233 23.78 17.42 9.21
CA GLY A 233 23.80 17.74 7.78
C GLY A 233 24.20 16.53 6.93
N ALA A 234 25.23 15.79 7.35
CA ALA A 234 25.61 14.54 6.68
C ALA A 234 24.49 13.49 6.76
N ALA A 235 23.77 13.38 7.88
CA ALA A 235 22.68 12.43 8.07
C ALA A 235 21.50 12.71 7.11
N TYR A 236 20.95 13.93 7.13
CA TYR A 236 19.85 14.30 6.21
C TYR A 236 20.25 14.17 4.74
N MET A 237 21.49 14.55 4.39
CA MET A 237 21.97 14.40 3.01
C MET A 237 22.23 12.94 2.63
N THR A 238 22.58 12.07 3.57
CA THR A 238 22.75 10.62 3.30
C THR A 238 21.41 9.95 3.14
N ILE A 239 20.46 10.24 4.03
CA ILE A 239 19.06 9.80 3.90
C ILE A 239 18.49 10.27 2.56
N GLY A 240 18.70 11.55 2.24
CA GLY A 240 18.37 12.11 0.93
C GLY A 240 16.87 12.16 0.64
N ASP A 241 16.03 12.23 1.68
CA ASP A 241 14.58 12.41 1.53
C ASP A 241 14.28 13.82 1.02
N THR A 242 13.42 13.93 0.00
CA THR A 242 13.11 15.20 -0.65
C THR A 242 12.63 16.29 0.32
N TYR A 243 11.77 15.95 1.30
CA TYR A 243 11.27 16.92 2.28
C TYR A 243 12.28 17.20 3.38
N GLY A 244 13.04 16.18 3.82
CA GLY A 244 14.12 16.33 4.79
C GLY A 244 15.25 17.22 4.26
N VAL A 245 15.70 17.03 3.02
CA VAL A 245 16.72 17.87 2.37
C VAL A 245 16.24 19.31 2.21
N ALA A 246 14.99 19.51 1.77
CA ALA A 246 14.42 20.85 1.66
C ALA A 246 14.29 21.54 3.03
N TYR A 247 14.01 20.79 4.09
CA TYR A 247 14.02 21.29 5.46
C TYR A 247 15.44 21.69 5.90
N LEU A 248 16.45 20.82 5.71
CA LEU A 248 17.85 21.12 6.04
C LEU A 248 18.32 22.43 5.38
N GLN A 249 17.99 22.64 4.10
CA GLN A 249 18.27 23.90 3.40
C GLN A 249 17.66 25.12 4.11
N ALA A 250 16.40 25.01 4.54
CA ALA A 250 15.72 26.10 5.23
C ALA A 250 16.33 26.34 6.62
N PHE A 251 16.63 25.29 7.36
CA PHE A 251 17.28 25.35 8.67
C PHE A 251 18.69 25.98 8.58
N MET A 252 19.54 25.45 7.69
CA MET A 252 20.91 25.98 7.48
C MET A 252 20.91 27.41 6.97
N GLY A 253 19.97 27.78 6.09
CA GLY A 253 19.84 29.17 5.66
C GLY A 253 19.34 30.10 6.76
N ARG A 254 18.51 29.62 7.71
CA ARG A 254 18.09 30.42 8.86
C ARG A 254 19.24 30.66 9.82
N LEU A 255 20.06 29.64 10.06
CA LEU A 255 21.31 29.80 10.81
C LEU A 255 22.23 30.79 10.10
N ALA A 256 22.48 30.61 8.79
CA ALA A 256 23.34 31.50 8.01
C ALA A 256 22.92 32.97 8.11
N LEU A 257 21.62 33.28 8.17
CA LEU A 257 21.13 34.64 8.40
C LEU A 257 21.70 35.23 9.71
N SER A 258 21.65 34.50 10.81
CA SER A 258 22.20 34.94 12.09
C SER A 258 23.72 35.15 11.99
N PHE A 259 24.43 34.22 11.35
CA PHE A 259 25.88 34.34 11.14
C PHE A 259 26.26 35.55 10.27
N VAL A 260 25.53 35.87 9.19
CA VAL A 260 25.85 37.03 8.34
C VAL A 260 25.69 38.35 9.09
N VAL A 261 24.69 38.45 9.97
CA VAL A 261 24.45 39.64 10.79
C VAL A 261 25.58 39.86 11.80
N GLU A 262 26.22 38.80 12.31
CA GLU A 262 27.38 38.87 13.22
C GLU A 262 28.73 39.01 12.52
N LEU A 263 28.90 38.26 11.42
CA LEU A 263 30.17 38.13 10.73
C LEU A 263 30.63 39.47 10.16
N LEU A 264 29.73 40.21 9.48
CA LEU A 264 30.11 41.44 8.80
C LEU A 264 30.59 42.54 9.77
N PRO A 265 29.92 42.78 10.92
CA PRO A 265 30.41 43.71 11.94
C PRO A 265 31.69 43.23 12.64
N GLY A 266 31.77 41.93 12.95
CA GLY A 266 32.93 41.33 13.60
C GLY A 266 34.21 41.44 12.77
N LEU A 267 34.14 41.18 11.47
CA LEU A 267 35.28 41.35 10.54
C LEU A 267 35.76 42.80 10.48
N LEU A 268 34.86 43.79 10.57
CA LEU A 268 35.23 45.20 10.56
C LEU A 268 35.93 45.65 11.86
N ALA A 269 35.50 45.15 13.01
CA ALA A 269 36.11 45.49 14.30
C ALA A 269 37.59 45.07 14.39
N GLN A 270 38.03 44.16 13.52
CA GLN A 270 39.40 43.67 13.44
C GLN A 270 40.28 44.46 12.49
N LEU A 271 39.71 45.12 11.47
CA LEU A 271 40.48 45.96 10.54
C LEU A 271 41.25 47.11 11.21
N GLY A 272 40.91 47.45 12.46
CA GLY A 272 41.54 48.50 13.26
C GLY A 272 42.44 48.04 14.40
N LYS A 273 42.73 46.74 14.55
CA LYS A 273 43.58 46.21 15.63
C LYS A 273 44.83 45.54 15.05
N ASP A 274 45.97 46.21 15.24
CA ASP A 274 47.37 45.79 15.01
C ASP A 274 47.82 45.45 13.57
N ALA A 275 48.47 46.45 12.94
CA ALA A 275 49.24 46.30 11.69
C ALA A 275 50.52 45.42 11.84
N ASP A 276 51.00 45.20 13.06
CA ASP A 276 52.23 44.45 13.36
C ASP A 276 52.00 42.95 13.59
N ASN A 277 50.74 42.50 13.69
CA ASN A 277 50.40 41.08 13.77
C ASN A 277 49.04 40.79 13.11
N PRO A 278 48.95 40.84 11.76
CA PRO A 278 47.71 40.68 10.99
C PRO A 278 47.05 39.28 11.10
N LYS A 279 47.59 38.42 11.99
CA LYS A 279 47.20 37.02 12.21
C LYS A 279 46.73 36.76 13.65
N ALA A 280 46.53 37.81 14.47
CA ALA A 280 45.91 37.68 15.78
C ALA A 280 44.41 37.37 15.62
N ASP A 281 44.12 36.08 15.45
CA ASP A 281 42.85 35.39 15.66
C ASP A 281 41.60 36.25 15.42
N ALA A 282 41.19 36.32 14.15
CA ALA A 282 39.91 36.86 13.71
C ALA A 282 38.70 36.15 14.37
N ALA A 283 38.94 35.06 15.06
CA ALA A 283 37.95 34.24 15.70
C ALA A 283 37.61 34.78 17.11
N TRP A 284 38.61 35.25 17.87
CA TRP A 284 38.50 35.51 19.33
C TRP A 284 37.55 36.63 19.79
N GLY A 285 36.85 37.31 18.89
CA GLY A 285 35.91 38.38 19.24
C GLY A 285 34.65 38.48 18.40
N ILE A 286 34.39 37.56 17.46
CA ILE A 286 33.19 37.63 16.60
C ILE A 286 31.97 37.10 17.35
N MET A 287 32.10 36.01 18.12
CA MET A 287 30.98 35.42 18.87
C MET A 287 31.44 34.90 20.23
N LEU A 288 31.26 35.72 21.27
CA LEU A 288 31.49 35.29 22.66
C LEU A 288 30.16 34.81 23.26
N ASN A 289 30.01 33.48 23.39
CA ASN A 289 28.94 32.79 24.13
C ASN A 289 27.50 33.09 23.62
N GLY A 290 27.23 32.84 22.35
CA GLY A 290 25.89 33.00 21.74
C GLY A 290 25.81 34.15 20.71
N LEU A 291 24.68 34.21 19.99
CA LEU A 291 24.40 35.26 19.02
C LEU A 291 24.04 36.59 19.71
N SER A 292 24.33 37.74 19.09
CA SER A 292 23.89 39.04 19.60
C SER A 292 22.37 39.18 19.52
N GLU A 293 21.84 40.10 20.33
CA GLU A 293 20.43 40.49 20.31
C GLU A 293 19.98 40.94 18.91
N GLU A 294 20.84 41.63 18.15
CA GLU A 294 20.58 42.07 16.79
C GLU A 294 20.46 40.90 15.80
N ALA A 295 21.34 39.91 15.87
CA ALA A 295 21.24 38.70 15.04
C ALA A 295 20.00 37.88 15.39
N ILE A 296 19.66 37.81 16.68
CA ILE A 296 18.47 37.09 17.13
C ILE A 296 17.19 37.83 16.69
N LYS A 297 17.14 39.17 16.76
CA LYS A 297 16.00 39.97 16.26
C LYS A 297 15.85 39.89 14.74
N ALA A 298 16.96 39.81 14.01
CA ALA A 298 16.93 39.52 12.57
C ALA A 298 16.30 38.14 12.31
N SER A 299 16.63 37.14 13.14
CA SER A 299 16.03 35.79 13.11
C SER A 299 14.57 35.73 13.59
N LEU A 300 13.97 36.84 14.04
CA LEU A 300 12.55 36.95 14.40
C LEU A 300 11.73 37.73 13.35
N ASN A 301 12.38 38.21 12.28
CA ASN A 301 11.74 39.05 11.25
C ASN A 301 11.07 40.32 11.85
N ILE A 302 11.66 40.99 12.84
CA ILE A 302 11.12 42.22 13.47
C ILE A 302 11.83 43.46 12.87
N GLY A 303 11.09 44.48 12.35
CA GLY A 303 11.66 45.69 11.71
C GLY A 303 11.06 46.15 10.35
N ASP A 304 11.51 47.31 9.83
CA ASP A 304 11.00 48.00 8.62
C ASP A 304 11.47 47.41 7.27
N ALA A 305 10.76 47.81 6.19
CA ALA A 305 10.94 47.51 4.75
C ALA A 305 11.87 46.33 4.41
N LYS A 306 11.26 45.15 4.22
CA LYS A 306 11.95 43.87 4.00
C LYS A 306 11.64 43.30 2.63
N ALA A 307 12.66 42.76 1.95
CA ALA A 307 12.44 41.90 0.79
C ALA A 307 11.95 40.52 1.23
N LEU A 308 10.98 40.00 0.49
CA LEU A 308 10.56 38.61 0.61
C LEU A 308 11.68 37.70 0.07
N CYS A 309 12.16 36.80 0.92
CA CYS A 309 13.19 35.81 0.64
C CYS A 309 12.71 34.40 1.07
N PRO A 310 11.90 33.71 0.26
CA PRO A 310 11.47 32.36 0.58
C PRO A 310 12.66 31.39 0.61
N PRO A 311 12.71 30.41 1.53
CA PRO A 311 11.70 30.10 2.54
C PRO A 311 11.83 30.88 3.86
N TRP A 312 12.85 31.74 4.03
CA TRP A 312 13.17 32.44 5.30
C TRP A 312 12.27 33.65 5.61
N GLY A 313 11.21 33.85 4.83
CA GLY A 313 10.29 34.96 5.00
C GLY A 313 10.97 36.29 4.64
N ASN A 314 10.91 37.26 5.52
CA ASN A 314 11.38 38.62 5.24
C ASN A 314 12.76 38.85 5.84
N VAL A 315 13.74 39.19 5.01
CA VAL A 315 15.12 39.47 5.46
C VAL A 315 15.39 40.97 5.59
N PRO A 316 16.14 41.43 6.60
CA PRO A 316 16.44 42.84 6.80
C PRO A 316 17.54 43.35 5.87
N ASN A 317 17.62 44.68 5.69
CA ASN A 317 18.85 45.31 5.20
C ASN A 317 19.88 45.33 6.33
N LEU A 318 21.15 45.07 6.01
CA LEU A 318 22.25 45.31 6.96
C LEU A 318 22.91 46.63 6.62
N ASP A 319 23.00 47.53 7.60
CA ASP A 319 23.66 48.82 7.46
C ASP A 319 24.33 49.16 8.78
N GLN A 320 25.66 49.04 8.81
CA GLN A 320 26.44 49.27 10.01
C GLN A 320 27.63 50.17 9.72
N THR A 321 27.97 51.01 10.70
CA THR A 321 29.14 51.88 10.65
C THR A 321 30.09 51.48 11.77
N VAL A 322 31.31 51.14 11.42
CA VAL A 322 32.37 50.77 12.35
C VAL A 322 33.49 51.81 12.26
N ARG A 323 33.94 52.25 13.43
CA ARG A 323 35.05 53.19 13.56
C ARG A 323 36.36 52.43 13.62
N ILE A 324 37.25 52.72 12.67
CA ILE A 324 38.61 52.20 12.63
C ILE A 324 39.53 53.31 13.15
N GLU A 325 40.25 53.04 14.22
CA GLU A 325 41.20 53.97 14.84
C GLU A 325 42.64 53.62 14.45
N ASP A 326 43.57 54.56 14.65
CA ASP A 326 45.02 54.36 14.50
C ASP A 326 45.51 53.90 13.10
N ILE A 327 44.83 54.28 12.02
CA ILE A 327 45.33 54.07 10.66
C ILE A 327 46.50 55.02 10.39
N ASP A 328 47.67 54.48 10.06
CA ASP A 328 48.86 55.27 9.74
C ASP A 328 48.55 56.30 8.63
N VAL A 329 48.99 57.55 8.79
CA VAL A 329 48.71 58.71 7.91
C VAL A 329 47.27 59.27 7.93
N ILE A 330 46.23 58.47 8.22
CA ILE A 330 44.81 58.86 8.05
C ILE A 330 44.11 59.14 9.40
N GLY A 331 44.59 58.56 10.50
CA GLY A 331 43.97 58.68 11.82
C GLY A 331 42.75 57.77 11.96
N THR A 332 41.60 58.34 12.31
CA THR A 332 40.35 57.60 12.51
C THR A 332 39.45 57.70 11.29
N VAL A 333 38.90 56.57 10.84
CA VAL A 333 37.97 56.48 9.69
C VAL A 333 36.71 55.73 10.09
N ASP A 334 35.54 56.30 9.77
CA ASP A 334 34.26 55.60 9.89
C ASP A 334 33.99 54.85 8.58
N VAL A 335 34.03 53.52 8.65
CA VAL A 335 33.73 52.62 7.53
C VAL A 335 32.29 52.10 7.68
N ARG A 336 31.48 52.34 6.65
CA ARG A 336 30.09 51.89 6.57
C ARG A 336 29.96 50.68 5.66
N ILE A 337 29.47 49.58 6.19
CA ILE A 337 29.07 48.39 5.43
C ILE A 337 27.57 48.38 5.21
N ARG A 338 27.17 48.11 3.97
CA ARG A 338 25.78 47.89 3.60
C ARG A 338 25.62 46.61 2.80
N LEU A 339 24.60 45.84 3.16
CA LEU A 339 24.10 44.72 2.39
C LEU A 339 22.60 44.93 2.17
N GLU A 340 22.21 45.11 0.91
CA GLU A 340 20.81 45.21 0.54
C GLU A 340 20.09 43.86 0.77
N ASP A 341 18.83 43.93 1.17
CA ASP A 341 17.94 42.81 1.49
C ASP A 341 17.91 41.69 0.43
N TRP A 342 17.81 42.03 -0.86
CA TRP A 342 17.83 41.06 -1.95
C TRP A 342 19.20 40.38 -2.13
N ARG A 343 20.30 41.03 -1.72
CA ARG A 343 21.65 40.44 -1.77
C ARG A 343 21.91 39.53 -0.57
N LEU A 344 21.37 39.90 0.58
CA LEU A 344 21.29 38.99 1.72
C LEU A 344 20.50 37.75 1.32
N CYS A 345 19.36 37.91 0.63
CA CYS A 345 18.61 36.78 0.10
C CYS A 345 19.42 35.90 -0.87
N ASN A 346 20.19 36.50 -1.79
CA ASN A 346 21.08 35.74 -2.67
C ASN A 346 22.19 35.00 -1.91
N THR A 347 22.71 35.58 -0.84
CA THR A 347 23.69 34.93 0.06
C THR A 347 23.09 33.69 0.71
N LEU A 348 21.87 33.80 1.26
CA LEU A 348 21.16 32.67 1.86
C LEU A 348 20.85 31.58 0.83
N ASN A 349 20.38 31.96 -0.36
CA ASN A 349 20.14 31.02 -1.46
C ASN A 349 21.43 30.31 -1.90
N GLY A 350 22.56 31.01 -1.94
CA GLY A 350 23.86 30.43 -2.28
C GLY A 350 24.33 29.41 -1.25
N MET A 351 24.19 29.74 0.04
CA MET A 351 24.58 28.84 1.14
C MET A 351 23.64 27.63 1.24
N ALA A 352 22.33 27.86 1.29
CA ALA A 352 21.35 26.77 1.37
C ALA A 352 21.36 25.89 0.11
N GLY A 353 21.58 26.50 -1.06
CA GLY A 353 21.72 25.81 -2.34
C GLY A 353 22.95 24.91 -2.44
N ALA A 354 23.85 24.92 -1.45
CA ALA A 354 24.93 23.93 -1.35
C ALA A 354 24.40 22.54 -0.99
N PHE A 355 23.31 22.42 -0.22
CA PHE A 355 22.79 21.15 0.29
C PHE A 355 21.85 20.51 -0.74
N THR A 356 22.42 19.80 -1.72
CA THR A 356 21.66 19.13 -2.78
C THR A 356 22.22 17.73 -3.06
N CYS A 357 21.35 16.80 -3.47
CA CYS A 357 21.77 15.45 -3.88
C CYS A 357 22.60 15.41 -5.17
N SER A 358 22.80 16.55 -5.85
CA SER A 358 23.78 16.66 -6.94
C SER A 358 25.20 16.90 -6.45
N ARG A 359 25.37 17.43 -5.23
CA ARG A 359 26.66 17.66 -4.58
C ARG A 359 26.99 16.59 -3.54
N TYR A 360 25.96 16.07 -2.88
CA TYR A 360 26.06 15.05 -1.84
C TYR A 360 25.68 13.67 -2.37
N ALA A 361 26.22 12.62 -1.76
CA ALA A 361 25.85 11.24 -2.03
C ALA A 361 24.57 10.88 -1.26
N CYS A 362 23.42 11.15 -1.86
CA CYS A 362 22.11 10.78 -1.30
C CYS A 362 21.77 9.31 -1.59
N MET A 363 21.37 8.58 -0.55
CA MET A 363 20.91 7.18 -0.63
C MET A 363 19.39 7.10 -0.68
N THR A 364 18.77 7.98 -1.47
CA THR A 364 17.31 8.14 -1.54
C THR A 364 16.59 6.83 -1.82
N ALA A 365 17.10 5.99 -2.74
CA ALA A 365 16.48 4.70 -3.08
C ALA A 365 16.55 3.64 -1.97
N LEU A 366 17.38 3.85 -0.95
CA LEU A 366 17.57 2.93 0.18
C LEU A 366 16.95 3.48 1.45
N LEU A 367 17.14 4.76 1.73
CA LEU A 367 16.83 5.36 3.04
C LEU A 367 15.65 6.31 3.02
N SER A 368 15.24 6.90 1.89
CA SER A 368 14.16 7.89 1.88
C SER A 368 12.82 7.31 2.36
N ALA A 369 12.00 8.13 3.00
CA ALA A 369 10.64 7.76 3.36
C ALA A 369 9.66 8.08 2.22
N THR A 370 9.80 9.27 1.63
CA THR A 370 8.85 9.82 0.65
C THR A 370 9.16 9.40 -0.79
N ASP A 371 10.41 9.08 -1.08
CA ASP A 371 10.88 8.76 -2.44
C ASP A 371 10.96 7.25 -2.70
N GLY A 372 10.31 6.44 -1.84
CA GLY A 372 10.23 4.99 -2.00
C GLY A 372 11.51 4.25 -1.63
N GLY A 373 12.25 4.72 -0.62
CA GLY A 373 13.42 4.01 -0.12
C GLY A 373 13.05 2.62 0.41
N ASP A 374 13.87 1.63 0.07
CA ASP A 374 13.75 0.23 0.45
C ASP A 374 15.15 -0.27 0.84
N LEU A 375 15.44 -0.33 2.14
CA LEU A 375 16.79 -0.59 2.63
C LEU A 375 17.16 -2.07 2.47
N ASN A 376 16.24 -2.96 2.81
CA ASN A 376 16.46 -4.40 2.85
C ASN A 376 16.14 -5.10 1.51
N GLY A 377 15.54 -4.40 0.55
CA GLY A 377 15.20 -4.90 -0.79
C GLY A 377 13.97 -5.82 -0.81
N ASP A 378 13.10 -5.76 0.20
CA ASP A 378 11.92 -6.62 0.33
C ASP A 378 10.67 -6.09 -0.42
N LEU A 379 10.83 -4.99 -1.18
CA LEU A 379 9.80 -4.27 -1.93
C LEU A 379 8.79 -3.50 -1.05
N ARG A 380 9.01 -3.45 0.26
CA ARG A 380 8.29 -2.56 1.17
C ARG A 380 9.12 -1.29 1.35
N SER A 381 8.48 -0.13 1.30
CA SER A 381 9.20 1.12 1.59
C SER A 381 9.44 1.29 3.08
N ASN A 382 10.51 2.01 3.45
CA ASN A 382 10.81 2.37 4.84
C ASN A 382 9.61 3.01 5.55
N LEU A 383 8.85 3.86 4.84
CA LEU A 383 7.65 4.48 5.38
C LEU A 383 6.54 3.45 5.67
N ALA A 384 6.35 2.47 4.79
CA ALA A 384 5.38 1.40 5.02
C ALA A 384 5.82 0.51 6.21
N SER A 385 7.10 0.18 6.33
CA SER A 385 7.64 -0.55 7.48
C SER A 385 7.42 0.18 8.80
N PHE A 386 7.67 1.50 8.84
CA PHE A 386 7.40 2.33 10.00
C PHE A 386 5.91 2.35 10.38
N GLN A 387 5.01 2.47 9.39
CA GLN A 387 3.57 2.46 9.60
C GLN A 387 3.05 1.09 10.07
N GLU A 388 3.54 -0.01 9.49
CA GLU A 388 3.20 -1.38 9.90
C GLU A 388 3.70 -1.70 11.32
N ALA A 389 4.82 -1.10 11.74
CA ALA A 389 5.30 -1.16 13.12
C ALA A 389 4.47 -0.30 14.09
N GLY A 390 3.45 0.42 13.61
CA GLY A 390 2.63 1.32 14.44
C GLY A 390 3.40 2.54 14.95
N GLY A 391 4.50 2.91 14.29
CA GLY A 391 5.40 3.97 14.71
C GLY A 391 6.37 3.59 15.83
N VAL A 392 6.49 2.30 16.17
CA VAL A 392 7.43 1.81 17.19
C VAL A 392 8.82 1.62 16.57
N LEU A 393 9.85 2.20 17.20
CA LEU A 393 11.23 2.19 16.71
C LEU A 393 11.77 0.78 16.47
N GLU A 394 11.67 -0.11 17.47
CA GLU A 394 12.23 -1.45 17.39
C GLU A 394 11.58 -2.27 16.27
N GLY A 395 10.25 -2.16 16.14
CA GLY A 395 9.52 -2.82 15.05
C GLY A 395 9.89 -2.27 13.67
N PHE A 396 10.14 -0.95 13.57
CA PHE A 396 10.59 -0.32 12.34
C PHE A 396 11.99 -0.79 11.93
N LEU A 397 12.97 -0.67 12.83
CA LEU A 397 14.34 -1.11 12.57
C LEU A 397 14.43 -2.60 12.26
N HIS A 398 13.61 -3.42 12.93
CA HIS A 398 13.56 -4.85 12.67
C HIS A 398 13.05 -5.18 11.28
N ARG A 399 11.98 -4.54 10.82
CA ARG A 399 11.44 -4.75 9.46
C ARG A 399 12.47 -4.37 8.41
N GLU A 400 13.22 -3.30 8.62
CA GLU A 400 14.31 -2.89 7.74
C GLU A 400 15.63 -3.67 7.93
N SER A 401 15.63 -4.76 8.70
CA SER A 401 16.84 -5.58 8.96
C SER A 401 18.01 -4.79 9.58
N ALA A 402 17.71 -3.66 10.22
CA ALA A 402 18.68 -2.79 10.87
C ALA A 402 18.86 -3.11 12.37
N TRP A 403 18.00 -3.96 12.94
CA TRP A 403 18.09 -4.40 14.33
C TRP A 403 17.42 -5.76 14.55
N PHE A 404 17.95 -6.55 15.48
CA PHE A 404 17.35 -7.81 15.92
C PHE A 404 17.28 -7.91 17.44
N PRO A 405 16.19 -8.50 17.99
CA PRO A 405 16.10 -8.77 19.41
C PRO A 405 17.08 -9.87 19.82
N ALA A 406 17.39 -9.95 21.11
CA ALA A 406 18.24 -11.00 21.66
C ALA A 406 17.64 -12.42 21.51
N ALA A 407 16.31 -12.51 21.52
CA ALA A 407 15.58 -13.75 21.29
C ALA A 407 14.36 -13.47 20.40
N LEU A 408 14.07 -14.39 19.48
CA LEU A 408 12.88 -14.31 18.64
C LEU A 408 11.61 -14.68 19.42
N SER A 409 10.49 -14.11 18.98
CA SER A 409 9.18 -14.28 19.59
C SER A 409 8.11 -14.44 18.51
N ILE A 410 7.36 -15.54 18.59
CA ILE A 410 6.23 -15.83 17.71
C ILE A 410 4.97 -15.28 18.38
N ALA A 411 4.48 -14.15 17.88
CA ALA A 411 3.29 -13.47 18.37
C ALA A 411 1.98 -14.16 17.94
N GLN A 412 1.96 -14.79 16.77
CA GLN A 412 0.86 -15.64 16.31
C GLN A 412 1.37 -17.04 16.04
N GLN A 413 0.95 -17.97 16.89
CA GLN A 413 1.24 -19.39 16.75
C GLN A 413 0.54 -19.97 15.50
N PRO A 414 1.08 -21.05 14.91
CA PRO A 414 0.38 -21.73 13.84
C PRO A 414 -0.94 -22.28 14.37
N GLU A 415 -1.90 -22.42 13.47
CA GLU A 415 -3.19 -23.03 13.77
C GLU A 415 -3.29 -24.40 13.09
N GLY A 416 -3.82 -25.38 13.82
CA GLY A 416 -4.11 -26.71 13.30
C GLY A 416 -5.38 -26.72 12.44
N SER A 417 -5.78 -27.90 11.96
CA SER A 417 -7.04 -28.02 11.25
C SER A 417 -8.21 -27.87 12.23
N ALA A 418 -9.22 -27.05 11.89
CA ALA A 418 -10.43 -26.88 12.71
C ALA A 418 -11.37 -28.11 12.72
N GLY A 419 -10.90 -29.23 12.17
CA GLY A 419 -11.64 -30.47 11.91
C GLY A 419 -10.88 -31.33 10.89
N ALA A 420 -11.58 -32.30 10.30
CA ALA A 420 -10.98 -33.17 9.29
C ALA A 420 -10.72 -32.43 7.97
N TRP A 421 -9.52 -32.64 7.44
CA TRP A 421 -9.03 -32.07 6.20
C TRP A 421 -8.93 -33.15 5.12
N ILE A 422 -9.32 -32.81 3.88
CA ILE A 422 -9.54 -33.81 2.81
C ILE A 422 -8.31 -34.06 1.94
N THR A 423 -7.40 -33.08 1.81
CA THR A 423 -6.19 -33.22 0.99
C THR A 423 -5.00 -33.61 1.85
N ASN A 424 -3.93 -34.10 1.22
CA ASN A 424 -2.65 -34.37 1.86
C ASN A 424 -1.76 -33.12 1.99
N GLU A 425 -2.33 -31.93 1.80
CA GLU A 425 -1.65 -30.65 1.84
C GLU A 425 -2.37 -29.69 2.78
N PHE A 426 -1.65 -29.00 3.67
CA PHE A 426 -2.27 -28.09 4.65
C PHE A 426 -1.54 -26.74 4.70
N PRO A 427 -2.24 -25.61 4.47
CA PRO A 427 -1.64 -24.29 4.59
C PRO A 427 -1.46 -23.91 6.06
N VAL A 428 -0.29 -23.37 6.39
CA VAL A 428 0.07 -22.92 7.73
C VAL A 428 0.77 -21.57 7.68
N SER A 429 0.65 -20.80 8.75
CA SER A 429 1.35 -19.53 8.90
C SER A 429 1.71 -19.24 10.36
N VAL A 430 2.72 -18.40 10.56
CA VAL A 430 3.06 -17.82 11.86
C VAL A 430 3.23 -16.32 11.74
N GLY A 431 3.04 -15.60 12.86
CA GLY A 431 3.31 -14.18 12.96
C GLY A 431 4.42 -13.90 13.96
N MET A 432 5.43 -13.12 13.55
CA MET A 432 6.53 -12.69 14.42
C MET A 432 6.17 -11.38 15.13
N GLU A 433 6.65 -11.19 16.37
CA GLU A 433 6.33 -10.01 17.21
C GLU A 433 6.61 -8.67 16.52
N TYR A 434 7.74 -8.56 15.82
CA TYR A 434 8.15 -7.34 15.12
C TYR A 434 7.89 -7.40 13.61
N GLY A 435 7.15 -8.41 13.14
CA GLY A 435 6.96 -8.70 11.72
C GLY A 435 8.08 -9.55 11.12
N VAL A 436 7.92 -9.87 9.83
CA VAL A 436 8.85 -10.73 9.10
C VAL A 436 9.76 -9.85 8.26
N ASN A 437 11.05 -10.18 8.25
CA ASN A 437 12.06 -9.56 7.40
C ASN A 437 12.83 -10.63 6.61
N PRO A 438 13.64 -10.26 5.60
CA PRO A 438 14.36 -11.20 4.74
C PRO A 438 15.35 -12.13 5.45
N ALA A 439 15.78 -11.79 6.67
CA ALA A 439 16.76 -12.56 7.44
C ALA A 439 16.15 -13.76 8.17
N HIS A 440 14.83 -13.77 8.39
CA HIS A 440 14.17 -14.90 9.01
C HIS A 440 14.24 -16.12 8.11
N VAL A 441 14.53 -17.27 8.71
CA VAL A 441 14.44 -18.56 8.06
C VAL A 441 13.45 -19.43 8.83
N PHE A 442 12.40 -19.84 8.13
CA PHE A 442 11.32 -20.69 8.62
C PHE A 442 11.57 -22.11 8.12
N THR A 443 11.74 -23.03 9.05
CA THR A 443 11.88 -24.46 8.76
C THR A 443 10.72 -25.23 9.38
N TRP A 444 9.84 -25.77 8.55
CA TRP A 444 8.67 -26.53 9.00
C TRP A 444 9.02 -27.99 9.22
N PHE A 445 8.42 -28.59 10.24
CA PHE A 445 8.56 -29.99 10.59
C PHE A 445 7.17 -30.61 10.76
N THR A 446 6.98 -31.82 10.21
CA THR A 446 5.74 -32.58 10.29
C THR A 446 6.00 -34.06 10.61
N GLY A 447 4.98 -34.75 11.12
CA GLY A 447 5.06 -36.18 11.40
C GLY A 447 3.81 -36.71 12.11
N THR A 448 3.67 -38.03 12.20
CA THR A 448 2.57 -38.69 12.94
C THR A 448 2.92 -38.94 14.41
N ASP A 449 4.19 -38.83 14.77
CA ASP A 449 4.69 -38.94 16.14
C ASP A 449 5.14 -37.55 16.61
N PRO A 450 4.49 -36.96 17.63
CA PRO A 450 4.84 -35.62 18.11
C PRO A 450 6.28 -35.53 18.64
N ASP A 451 6.87 -36.65 19.07
CA ASP A 451 8.25 -36.69 19.59
C ASP A 451 9.30 -36.87 18.48
N ASN A 452 8.89 -37.13 17.23
CA ASN A 452 9.79 -37.43 16.12
C ASN A 452 9.30 -36.84 14.78
N LEU A 453 9.32 -35.51 14.69
CA LEU A 453 8.98 -34.77 13.46
C LEU A 453 10.16 -34.73 12.48
N VAL A 454 9.85 -34.76 11.18
CA VAL A 454 10.82 -34.60 10.10
C VAL A 454 10.58 -33.29 9.35
N GLN A 455 11.64 -32.73 8.77
CA GLN A 455 11.53 -31.48 8.03
C GLN A 455 10.60 -31.64 6.81
N ASN A 456 9.69 -30.69 6.63
CA ASN A 456 8.75 -30.62 5.52
C ASN A 456 9.10 -29.44 4.60
N GLY A 457 9.58 -29.75 3.39
CA GLY A 457 10.09 -28.76 2.46
C GLY A 457 11.48 -28.22 2.83
N MET A 458 11.94 -27.24 2.06
CA MET A 458 13.21 -26.55 2.31
C MET A 458 12.98 -25.34 3.23
N PRO A 459 13.99 -24.93 4.03
CA PRO A 459 13.91 -23.69 4.79
C PRO A 459 13.64 -22.51 3.84
N SER A 460 12.81 -21.56 4.27
CA SER A 460 12.42 -20.41 3.44
C SER A 460 12.31 -19.14 4.26
N ASN A 461 12.31 -17.97 3.62
CA ASN A 461 12.07 -16.68 4.27
C ASN A 461 10.59 -16.30 4.34
N SER A 462 9.69 -17.26 4.09
CA SER A 462 8.24 -17.07 4.16
C SER A 462 7.71 -17.58 5.50
N ASN A 463 6.96 -16.74 6.19
CA ASN A 463 6.23 -17.11 7.40
C ASN A 463 4.96 -17.95 7.10
N THR A 464 4.70 -18.25 5.83
CA THR A 464 3.62 -19.12 5.37
C THR A 464 4.19 -20.30 4.58
N ALA A 465 3.57 -21.46 4.72
CA ALA A 465 3.94 -22.67 3.98
C ALA A 465 2.71 -23.51 3.65
N ILE A 466 2.86 -24.37 2.63
CA ILE A 466 1.93 -25.47 2.37
C ILE A 466 2.67 -26.73 2.76
N LEU A 467 2.23 -27.36 3.84
CA LEU A 467 2.78 -28.65 4.28
C LEU A 467 2.34 -29.72 3.29
N GLN A 468 3.28 -30.52 2.79
CA GLN A 468 3.01 -31.54 1.77
C GLN A 468 3.16 -32.96 2.32
N ASP A 469 2.66 -33.94 1.57
CA ASP A 469 2.78 -35.37 1.86
C ASP A 469 2.28 -35.79 3.25
N LEU A 470 1.25 -35.10 3.75
CA LEU A 470 0.59 -35.46 5.01
C LEU A 470 -0.15 -36.79 4.83
N VAL A 471 -0.02 -37.68 5.81
CA VAL A 471 -0.62 -39.02 5.73
C VAL A 471 -2.04 -39.02 6.33
N PRO A 472 -2.93 -39.92 5.88
CA PRO A 472 -4.25 -40.06 6.50
C PRO A 472 -4.16 -40.35 8.01
N GLY A 473 -4.96 -39.63 8.78
CA GLY A 473 -4.93 -39.63 10.24
C GLY A 473 -4.40 -38.31 10.82
N VAL A 474 -4.03 -38.36 12.10
CA VAL A 474 -3.53 -37.20 12.83
C VAL A 474 -2.05 -36.97 12.51
N ASN A 475 -1.72 -35.77 12.08
CA ASN A 475 -0.37 -35.28 11.87
C ASN A 475 -0.10 -34.13 12.84
N TYR A 476 1.15 -33.98 13.24
CA TYR A 476 1.64 -32.89 14.07
C TYR A 476 2.56 -32.00 13.24
N ALA A 477 2.48 -30.69 13.45
CA ALA A 477 3.33 -29.73 12.78
C ALA A 477 3.87 -28.66 13.74
N LYS A 478 5.05 -28.14 13.41
CA LYS A 478 5.74 -27.09 14.17
C LYS A 478 6.77 -26.41 13.28
N VAL A 479 7.04 -25.13 13.53
CA VAL A 479 8.08 -24.37 12.81
C VAL A 479 9.23 -23.98 13.73
N PHE A 480 10.44 -24.13 13.23
CA PHE A 480 11.64 -23.53 13.77
C PHE A 480 11.90 -22.23 13.03
N VAL A 481 12.10 -21.14 13.78
CA VAL A 481 12.43 -19.84 13.21
C VAL A 481 13.77 -19.40 13.78
N ASP A 482 14.71 -19.14 12.89
CA ASP A 482 16.00 -18.55 13.23
C ASP A 482 16.30 -17.33 12.34
N VAL A 483 17.24 -16.54 12.83
CA VAL A 483 17.98 -15.55 12.04
C VAL A 483 19.40 -16.06 12.02
N GLY A 484 20.14 -15.91 10.92
CA GLY A 484 21.46 -16.52 10.74
C GLY A 484 22.44 -16.39 11.91
N GLU A 485 23.51 -17.19 11.90
CA GLU A 485 24.45 -17.30 13.03
C GLU A 485 25.19 -15.99 13.40
N LEU A 486 25.14 -14.95 12.55
CA LEU A 486 25.93 -13.72 12.71
C LEU A 486 25.39 -12.82 13.83
N CYS A 487 24.08 -12.83 14.05
CA CYS A 487 23.42 -11.93 14.99
C CYS A 487 23.36 -12.45 16.43
N GLY A 488 23.69 -13.73 16.66
CA GLY A 488 23.60 -14.35 17.99
C GLY A 488 22.19 -14.37 18.59
N THR A 489 21.16 -14.07 17.78
CA THR A 489 19.76 -14.12 18.20
C THR A 489 19.36 -15.55 18.50
N GLU A 490 18.76 -15.78 19.67
CA GLU A 490 18.26 -17.10 20.02
C GLU A 490 17.05 -17.46 19.14
N ALA A 491 17.18 -18.58 18.42
CA ALA A 491 16.12 -19.15 17.60
C ALA A 491 14.94 -19.62 18.45
N VAL A 492 13.75 -19.65 17.85
CA VAL A 492 12.50 -19.96 18.54
C VAL A 492 11.74 -21.08 17.83
N TRP A 493 11.07 -21.89 18.63
CA TRP A 493 10.14 -22.91 18.15
C TRP A 493 8.71 -22.47 18.38
N SER A 494 7.83 -22.74 17.43
CA SER A 494 6.39 -22.59 17.64
C SER A 494 5.85 -23.64 18.62
N GLU A 495 4.64 -23.38 19.09
CA GLU A 495 3.76 -24.42 19.61
C GLU A 495 3.50 -25.49 18.55
N MET A 496 3.23 -26.71 19.01
CA MET A 496 2.88 -27.82 18.14
C MET A 496 1.38 -27.78 17.85
N VAL A 497 1.02 -27.98 16.59
CA VAL A 497 -0.38 -28.05 16.14
C VAL A 497 -0.73 -29.43 15.63
N GLU A 498 -2.03 -29.74 15.72
CA GLU A 498 -2.60 -30.98 15.20
C GLU A 498 -3.34 -30.73 13.88
N ILE A 499 -3.13 -31.60 12.90
CA ILE A 499 -3.75 -31.57 11.59
C ILE A 499 -4.35 -32.94 11.33
N ASP A 500 -5.68 -33.04 11.33
CA ASP A 500 -6.40 -34.30 11.08
C ASP A 500 -6.75 -34.45 9.60
N ILE A 501 -6.15 -35.43 8.93
CA ILE A 501 -6.32 -35.70 7.50
C ILE A 501 -7.27 -36.89 7.33
N ARG A 502 -8.50 -36.63 6.86
CA ARG A 502 -9.50 -37.65 6.51
C ARG A 502 -9.89 -37.50 5.04
N PRO A 503 -9.19 -38.18 4.12
CA PRO A 503 -9.53 -38.17 2.72
C PRO A 503 -10.97 -38.66 2.52
N LEU A 504 -11.74 -37.87 1.77
CA LEU A 504 -13.11 -38.14 1.35
C LEU A 504 -13.17 -37.95 -0.17
N SER A 505 -13.52 -39.00 -0.90
CA SER A 505 -13.53 -39.00 -2.35
C SER A 505 -14.77 -39.70 -2.91
N ILE A 506 -15.25 -39.20 -4.05
CA ILE A 506 -16.34 -39.81 -4.81
C ILE A 506 -15.73 -40.87 -5.73
N THR A 507 -16.17 -42.12 -5.59
CA THR A 507 -15.72 -43.27 -6.37
C THR A 507 -16.56 -43.45 -7.64
N GLU A 508 -17.84 -43.09 -7.58
CA GLU A 508 -18.75 -43.09 -8.72
C GLU A 508 -19.45 -41.74 -8.86
N HIS A 509 -19.35 -41.18 -10.05
CA HIS A 509 -19.94 -39.90 -10.41
C HIS A 509 -21.20 -40.12 -11.25
N PRO A 510 -22.20 -39.22 -11.16
CA PRO A 510 -23.40 -39.38 -11.94
C PRO A 510 -23.11 -39.15 -13.43
N PRO A 511 -23.90 -39.76 -14.34
CA PRO A 511 -23.74 -39.52 -15.77
C PRO A 511 -23.91 -38.03 -16.09
N ALA A 512 -23.30 -37.56 -17.17
CA ALA A 512 -23.43 -36.18 -17.58
C ALA A 512 -24.89 -35.79 -17.90
N GLU A 513 -25.67 -36.73 -18.45
CA GLU A 513 -27.05 -36.53 -18.86
C GLU A 513 -27.90 -37.77 -18.58
N VAL A 514 -29.17 -37.56 -18.20
CA VAL A 514 -30.19 -38.59 -18.07
C VAL A 514 -31.52 -38.09 -18.63
N THR A 515 -32.29 -38.97 -19.26
CA THR A 515 -33.64 -38.66 -19.76
C THR A 515 -34.68 -39.48 -19.01
N LEU A 516 -35.69 -38.80 -18.46
CA LEU A 516 -36.79 -39.37 -17.69
C LEU A 516 -38.13 -39.15 -18.41
N VAL A 517 -39.10 -40.03 -18.18
CA VAL A 517 -40.45 -39.91 -18.76
C VAL A 517 -41.45 -39.51 -17.69
N ILE A 518 -42.37 -38.60 -18.03
CA ILE A 518 -43.39 -38.09 -17.09
C ILE A 518 -44.22 -39.23 -16.50
N GLY A 519 -44.43 -39.16 -15.18
CA GLY A 519 -45.22 -40.11 -14.40
C GLY A 519 -44.47 -41.36 -13.96
N GLU A 520 -43.21 -41.54 -14.38
CA GLU A 520 -42.40 -42.68 -13.93
C GLU A 520 -41.94 -42.52 -12.47
N PHE A 521 -41.76 -43.66 -11.81
CA PHE A 521 -41.12 -43.76 -10.50
C PHE A 521 -39.76 -44.42 -10.71
N ILE A 522 -38.68 -43.68 -10.50
CA ILE A 522 -37.33 -44.14 -10.83
C ILE A 522 -36.36 -43.91 -9.67
N TRP A 523 -35.43 -44.86 -9.54
CA TRP A 523 -34.30 -44.85 -8.61
C TRP A 523 -33.02 -44.87 -9.44
N LEU A 524 -32.16 -43.87 -9.26
CA LEU A 524 -30.87 -43.78 -9.92
C LEU A 524 -29.77 -43.98 -8.88
N ASP A 525 -29.08 -45.10 -8.93
CA ASP A 525 -27.87 -45.36 -8.16
C ASP A 525 -26.67 -44.82 -8.95
N VAL A 526 -26.26 -43.58 -8.64
CA VAL A 526 -25.38 -42.80 -9.52
C VAL A 526 -24.26 -42.06 -8.79
N VAL A 527 -24.21 -42.16 -7.45
CA VAL A 527 -23.12 -41.57 -6.66
C VAL A 527 -22.68 -42.55 -5.59
N GLU A 528 -21.39 -42.85 -5.58
CA GLU A 528 -20.74 -43.60 -4.52
C GLU A 528 -19.53 -42.81 -4.02
N ALA A 529 -19.25 -42.89 -2.73
CA ALA A 529 -18.12 -42.20 -2.13
C ALA A 529 -17.52 -43.02 -1.00
N GLU A 530 -16.25 -42.79 -0.72
CA GLU A 530 -15.49 -43.45 0.33
C GLU A 530 -14.78 -42.43 1.21
N ILE A 531 -14.71 -42.74 2.50
CA ILE A 531 -13.89 -42.03 3.48
C ILE A 531 -12.89 -42.99 4.09
N TYR A 532 -11.68 -42.50 4.31
CA TYR A 532 -10.52 -43.31 4.72
C TYR A 532 -10.77 -44.26 5.91
N ASP A 533 -11.53 -43.82 6.91
CA ASP A 533 -11.76 -44.59 8.13
C ASP A 533 -13.08 -45.40 8.13
N TYR A 534 -13.78 -45.42 6.99
CA TYR A 534 -15.06 -46.09 6.81
C TYR A 534 -16.17 -45.60 7.76
N SER A 535 -16.07 -44.36 8.26
CA SER A 535 -17.16 -43.71 9.00
C SER A 535 -18.38 -43.46 8.10
N GLY A 536 -19.54 -43.21 8.72
CA GLY A 536 -20.80 -42.96 8.00
C GLY A 536 -20.75 -41.73 7.11
N LEU A 537 -21.45 -41.78 5.98
CA LEU A 537 -21.58 -40.71 5.01
C LEU A 537 -23.05 -40.38 4.79
N THR A 538 -23.35 -39.08 4.72
CA THR A 538 -24.66 -38.55 4.33
C THR A 538 -24.57 -37.93 2.93
N TYR A 539 -25.52 -38.27 2.08
CA TYR A 539 -25.65 -37.79 0.71
C TYR A 539 -26.84 -36.82 0.62
N GLN A 540 -26.62 -35.62 0.09
CA GLN A 540 -27.68 -34.64 -0.17
C GLN A 540 -27.65 -34.23 -1.63
N TRP A 541 -28.75 -34.48 -2.34
CA TRP A 541 -28.93 -34.00 -3.70
C TRP A 541 -29.35 -32.54 -3.73
N PHE A 542 -28.90 -31.83 -4.75
CA PHE A 542 -29.28 -30.46 -5.03
C PHE A 542 -29.79 -30.35 -6.46
N HIS A 543 -30.84 -29.55 -6.68
CA HIS A 543 -31.49 -29.34 -7.97
C HIS A 543 -31.52 -27.87 -8.36
N ARG A 544 -31.41 -27.62 -9.67
CA ARG A 544 -31.69 -26.32 -10.29
C ARG A 544 -32.51 -26.50 -11.59
N PRO A 545 -33.73 -25.95 -11.71
CA PRO A 545 -34.64 -26.17 -12.87
C PRO A 545 -34.21 -25.56 -14.22
N GLY A 546 -33.00 -25.02 -14.33
CA GLY A 546 -32.54 -24.32 -15.53
C GLY A 546 -31.08 -23.89 -15.47
N LEU A 547 -30.63 -23.10 -16.45
CA LEU A 547 -29.23 -22.62 -16.54
C LEU A 547 -28.91 -21.50 -15.53
N THR A 548 -29.93 -20.80 -15.05
CA THR A 548 -29.81 -19.62 -14.17
C THR A 548 -30.50 -19.89 -12.83
N GLY A 549 -29.91 -19.43 -11.73
CA GLY A 549 -30.41 -19.64 -10.37
C GLY A 549 -29.41 -20.41 -9.49
N GLU A 550 -29.74 -20.53 -8.21
CA GLU A 550 -28.97 -21.28 -7.23
C GLU A 550 -29.51 -22.72 -7.11
N PHE A 551 -28.62 -23.65 -6.78
CA PHE A 551 -28.98 -25.02 -6.45
C PHE A 551 -29.68 -25.07 -5.08
N GLN A 552 -30.78 -25.81 -5.00
CA GLN A 552 -31.55 -26.00 -3.77
C GLN A 552 -31.55 -27.47 -3.36
N PRO A 553 -31.59 -27.79 -2.06
CA PRO A 553 -31.71 -29.17 -1.61
C PRO A 553 -32.91 -29.86 -2.25
N TYR A 554 -32.67 -31.04 -2.84
CA TYR A 554 -33.67 -31.90 -3.46
C TYR A 554 -33.78 -33.19 -2.66
N GLY A 555 -34.96 -33.44 -2.09
CA GLY A 555 -35.19 -34.57 -1.18
C GLY A 555 -34.51 -34.42 0.17
N ASP A 556 -34.79 -35.39 1.05
CA ASP A 556 -34.13 -35.52 2.34
C ASP A 556 -32.73 -36.16 2.18
N PRO A 557 -31.77 -35.85 3.07
CA PRO A 557 -30.48 -36.52 3.07
C PRO A 557 -30.61 -38.04 3.27
N THR A 558 -29.77 -38.81 2.56
CA THR A 558 -29.79 -40.27 2.54
C THR A 558 -28.43 -40.85 2.97
N SER A 559 -28.41 -42.14 3.30
CA SER A 559 -27.16 -42.88 3.59
C SER A 559 -26.51 -43.51 2.36
N ASP A 560 -27.09 -43.27 1.18
CA ASP A 560 -26.61 -43.74 -0.12
C ASP A 560 -26.75 -42.61 -1.15
N GLY A 561 -26.02 -42.69 -2.26
CA GLY A 561 -26.08 -41.67 -3.31
C GLY A 561 -27.26 -41.85 -4.28
N ASN A 562 -28.31 -42.56 -3.90
CA ASN A 562 -29.46 -42.78 -4.77
C ASN A 562 -30.25 -41.48 -4.98
N LEU A 563 -30.59 -41.18 -6.22
CA LEU A 563 -31.53 -40.12 -6.57
C LEU A 563 -32.90 -40.74 -6.88
N PHE A 564 -33.92 -40.32 -6.13
CA PHE A 564 -35.28 -40.83 -6.25
C PHE A 564 -36.23 -39.78 -6.81
N PHE A 565 -36.99 -40.16 -7.85
CA PHE A 565 -38.09 -39.36 -8.39
C PHE A 565 -39.43 -40.05 -8.12
N ASN A 566 -40.29 -39.37 -7.35
CA ASN A 566 -41.59 -39.89 -6.94
C ASN A 566 -42.71 -39.46 -7.89
N GLY A 567 -42.66 -39.93 -9.13
CA GLY A 567 -43.55 -39.49 -10.20
C GLY A 567 -42.97 -38.28 -10.93
N VAL A 568 -42.13 -38.57 -11.93
CA VAL A 568 -41.41 -37.56 -12.72
C VAL A 568 -42.37 -36.53 -13.32
N SER A 569 -42.03 -35.25 -13.17
CA SER A 569 -42.76 -34.10 -13.70
C SER A 569 -41.83 -33.21 -14.52
N PHE A 570 -42.38 -32.27 -15.29
CA PHE A 570 -41.54 -31.30 -16.01
C PHE A 570 -40.68 -30.43 -15.10
N ASP A 571 -41.08 -30.27 -13.83
CA ASP A 571 -40.32 -29.49 -12.85
C ASP A 571 -39.02 -30.19 -12.41
N ASP A 572 -38.93 -31.50 -12.61
CA ASP A 572 -37.71 -32.29 -12.32
C ASP A 572 -36.62 -32.13 -13.40
N ALA A 573 -36.92 -31.46 -14.52
CA ALA A 573 -35.90 -31.15 -15.52
C ALA A 573 -34.92 -30.12 -14.94
N GLY A 574 -33.62 -30.26 -15.23
CA GLY A 574 -32.62 -29.32 -14.74
C GLY A 574 -31.26 -29.93 -14.49
N TYR A 575 -30.51 -29.32 -13.58
CA TYR A 575 -29.18 -29.75 -13.19
C TYR A 575 -29.20 -30.28 -11.76
N TYR A 576 -28.44 -31.34 -11.53
CA TYR A 576 -28.31 -32.01 -10.25
C TYR A 576 -26.85 -32.24 -9.89
N PHE A 577 -26.50 -32.12 -8.62
CA PHE A 577 -25.27 -32.67 -8.06
C PHE A 577 -25.55 -33.21 -6.67
N CYS A 578 -24.69 -34.10 -6.19
CA CYS A 578 -24.78 -34.66 -4.85
C CYS A 578 -23.62 -34.11 -4.01
N ARG A 579 -23.93 -33.64 -2.80
CA ARG A 579 -22.94 -33.34 -1.77
C ARG A 579 -22.86 -34.51 -0.81
N VAL A 580 -21.68 -35.10 -0.69
CA VAL A 580 -21.41 -36.15 0.29
C VAL A 580 -20.71 -35.53 1.49
N THR A 581 -21.21 -35.78 2.70
CA THR A 581 -20.68 -35.23 3.95
C THR A 581 -20.36 -36.34 4.92
N SER A 582 -19.21 -36.28 5.60
CA SER A 582 -18.89 -37.21 6.70
C SER A 582 -19.80 -36.96 7.90
N ASP A 583 -20.44 -38.01 8.40
CA ASP A 583 -21.30 -37.93 9.58
C ASP A 583 -20.50 -37.63 10.86
N LEU A 584 -19.26 -38.11 10.90
CA LEU A 584 -18.40 -37.98 12.08
C LEU A 584 -17.62 -36.67 12.08
N TYR A 585 -17.13 -36.24 10.92
CA TYR A 585 -16.19 -35.12 10.83
C TYR A 585 -16.75 -33.87 10.14
N GLY A 586 -17.87 -33.98 9.43
CA GLY A 586 -18.56 -32.85 8.79
C GLY A 586 -17.91 -32.27 7.53
N ASN A 587 -16.75 -32.78 7.09
CA ASN A 587 -16.15 -32.42 5.81
C ASN A 587 -16.98 -32.98 4.64
N SER A 588 -17.02 -32.27 3.51
CA SER A 588 -17.85 -32.64 2.35
C SER A 588 -17.15 -32.52 1.01
N VAL A 589 -17.62 -33.29 0.03
CA VAL A 589 -17.20 -33.26 -1.38
C VAL A 589 -18.43 -33.26 -2.29
N ASP A 590 -18.34 -32.56 -3.42
CA ASP A 590 -19.44 -32.45 -4.39
C ASP A 590 -19.16 -33.33 -5.62
N SER A 591 -20.20 -34.01 -6.10
CA SER A 591 -20.16 -34.78 -7.35
C SER A 591 -20.14 -33.88 -8.59
N THR A 592 -19.95 -34.49 -9.75
CA THR A 592 -20.11 -33.78 -11.03
C THR A 592 -21.58 -33.45 -11.25
N VAL A 593 -21.83 -32.38 -12.00
CA VAL A 593 -23.19 -31.97 -12.32
C VAL A 593 -23.77 -32.87 -13.42
N MET A 594 -24.93 -33.46 -13.16
CA MET A 594 -25.76 -34.21 -14.10
C MET A 594 -26.91 -33.33 -14.63
N GLN A 595 -27.22 -33.42 -15.92
CA GLN A 595 -28.40 -32.80 -16.51
C GLN A 595 -29.54 -33.82 -16.66
N VAL A 596 -30.71 -33.48 -16.15
CA VAL A 596 -31.95 -34.28 -16.26
C VAL A 596 -32.86 -33.65 -17.31
N PHE A 597 -33.21 -34.43 -18.33
CA PHE A 597 -34.26 -34.11 -19.30
C PHE A 597 -35.54 -34.85 -18.95
N VAL A 598 -36.69 -34.17 -19.07
CA VAL A 598 -37.99 -34.79 -18.86
C VAL A 598 -38.80 -34.72 -20.15
N SER A 599 -39.26 -35.88 -20.63
CA SER A 599 -40.07 -36.02 -21.84
C SER A 599 -41.50 -36.44 -21.54
N ALA A 600 -42.47 -35.86 -22.24
CA ALA A 600 -43.88 -36.29 -22.23
C ALA A 600 -44.17 -37.51 -23.11
N TYR A 601 -43.19 -37.92 -23.93
CA TYR A 601 -43.33 -39.04 -24.86
C TYR A 601 -42.21 -40.05 -24.64
N SER A 602 -42.57 -41.33 -24.60
CA SER A 602 -41.62 -42.43 -24.65
C SER A 602 -40.90 -42.42 -25.99
N THR A 603 -39.57 -42.46 -25.97
CA THR A 603 -38.75 -42.57 -27.19
C THR A 603 -38.92 -43.92 -27.88
N LYS A 604 -39.55 -44.90 -27.21
CA LYS A 604 -39.82 -46.25 -27.75
C LYS A 604 -40.67 -46.26 -29.01
N ILE A 605 -41.46 -45.20 -29.29
CA ILE A 605 -42.23 -45.11 -30.54
C ILE A 605 -41.34 -44.96 -31.80
N TYR A 606 -40.04 -44.66 -31.61
CA TYR A 606 -39.05 -44.48 -32.68
C TYR A 606 -37.99 -45.60 -32.75
N ASP A 607 -37.98 -46.54 -31.80
CA ASP A 607 -36.96 -47.59 -31.74
C ASP A 607 -37.47 -48.94 -32.27
N ALA A 608 -37.00 -49.39 -33.41
CA ALA A 608 -37.46 -50.64 -34.02
C ALA A 608 -37.19 -51.91 -33.18
N TRP A 609 -36.31 -51.86 -32.17
CA TRP A 609 -35.97 -53.00 -31.31
C TRP A 609 -36.74 -53.05 -29.99
N GLU A 610 -37.51 -52.02 -29.67
CA GLU A 610 -38.35 -51.96 -28.48
C GLU A 610 -39.64 -52.79 -28.62
N GLY A 611 -40.36 -52.99 -27.52
CA GLY A 611 -41.63 -53.72 -27.50
C GLY A 611 -41.48 -55.20 -27.90
N ALA A 612 -42.36 -55.70 -28.77
CA ALA A 612 -42.26 -57.06 -29.29
C ALA A 612 -41.10 -57.28 -30.30
N GLY A 613 -40.34 -56.23 -30.63
CA GLY A 613 -39.30 -56.24 -31.66
C GLY A 613 -39.87 -56.27 -33.09
N PRO A 614 -39.00 -56.26 -34.11
CA PRO A 614 -39.42 -56.17 -35.51
C PRO A 614 -40.07 -57.46 -36.01
N GLN A 615 -41.15 -57.34 -36.80
CA GLN A 615 -41.92 -58.47 -37.33
C GLN A 615 -41.51 -58.85 -38.76
N GLY A 616 -40.19 -58.97 -38.99
CA GLY A 616 -39.60 -59.22 -40.30
C GLY A 616 -39.62 -57.98 -41.22
N ALA A 617 -39.51 -58.19 -42.53
CA ALA A 617 -39.44 -57.11 -43.52
C ALA A 617 -40.79 -56.82 -44.19
N LEU A 618 -41.11 -55.54 -44.38
CA LEU A 618 -42.23 -55.07 -45.20
C LEU A 618 -41.74 -54.81 -46.62
N ILE A 619 -42.11 -55.66 -47.58
CA ILE A 619 -41.64 -55.58 -48.97
C ILE A 619 -42.83 -55.56 -49.94
N VAL A 620 -42.98 -54.46 -50.70
CA VAL A 620 -43.93 -54.31 -51.81
C VAL A 620 -43.19 -53.68 -52.99
N ALA A 621 -42.95 -54.48 -54.05
CA ALA A 621 -42.13 -54.07 -55.20
C ALA A 621 -42.78 -54.41 -56.54
N GLY A 622 -42.83 -53.46 -57.48
CA GLY A 622 -43.33 -53.62 -58.85
C GLY A 622 -44.78 -54.08 -58.99
N ALA A 623 -45.66 -53.73 -58.04
CA ALA A 623 -47.00 -54.31 -57.89
C ALA A 623 -48.09 -53.23 -57.81
N GLU A 624 -48.38 -52.56 -58.93
CA GLU A 624 -49.31 -51.41 -59.01
C GLU A 624 -50.75 -51.72 -58.55
N ASP A 625 -51.19 -52.99 -58.64
CA ASP A 625 -52.52 -53.44 -58.24
C ASP A 625 -52.60 -53.94 -56.78
N THR A 626 -51.53 -53.81 -55.99
CA THR A 626 -51.50 -54.26 -54.58
C THR A 626 -52.02 -53.18 -53.63
N GLU A 627 -52.94 -53.52 -52.74
CA GLU A 627 -53.42 -52.64 -51.68
C GLU A 627 -52.64 -52.89 -50.38
N ILE A 628 -52.20 -51.81 -49.73
CA ILE A 628 -51.61 -51.82 -48.39
C ILE A 628 -52.62 -51.16 -47.46
N VAL A 629 -53.27 -51.95 -46.61
CA VAL A 629 -54.31 -51.50 -45.70
C VAL A 629 -53.75 -51.40 -44.28
N ILE A 630 -53.75 -50.20 -43.71
CA ILE A 630 -53.26 -49.91 -42.36
C ILE A 630 -54.44 -49.49 -41.49
N ASP A 631 -54.74 -50.26 -40.46
CA ASP A 631 -55.74 -49.93 -39.45
C ASP A 631 -55.05 -49.64 -38.12
N THR A 632 -55.05 -48.36 -37.74
CA THR A 632 -54.41 -47.86 -36.52
C THR A 632 -55.22 -48.09 -35.25
N ASP A 633 -56.53 -48.32 -35.35
CA ASP A 633 -57.36 -48.61 -34.17
C ASP A 633 -57.33 -50.11 -33.84
N ASN A 634 -57.24 -50.97 -34.86
CA ASN A 634 -57.09 -52.42 -34.71
C ASN A 634 -55.64 -52.89 -34.68
N PHE A 635 -54.66 -52.00 -34.88
CA PHE A 635 -53.23 -52.28 -34.96
C PHE A 635 -52.90 -53.39 -35.97
N THR A 636 -53.39 -53.26 -37.20
CA THR A 636 -53.09 -54.22 -38.28
C THR A 636 -52.60 -53.53 -39.53
N LEU A 637 -51.62 -54.13 -40.21
CA LEU A 637 -51.15 -53.73 -41.53
C LEU A 637 -51.21 -54.96 -42.44
N SER A 638 -52.06 -54.93 -43.47
CA SER A 638 -52.25 -56.06 -44.39
C SER A 638 -51.96 -55.68 -45.84
N ILE A 639 -51.47 -56.64 -46.62
CA ILE A 639 -51.14 -56.48 -48.04
C ILE A 639 -52.02 -57.44 -48.85
N THR A 640 -52.55 -57.01 -50.01
CA THR A 640 -53.31 -57.90 -50.92
C THR A 640 -52.51 -59.16 -51.24
N ASP A 641 -53.09 -60.33 -50.99
CA ASP A 641 -52.46 -61.66 -51.14
C ASP A 641 -51.12 -61.84 -50.37
N GLY A 642 -50.86 -61.00 -49.36
CA GLY A 642 -49.63 -60.97 -48.56
C GLY A 642 -49.84 -61.17 -47.05
N PRO A 643 -48.78 -60.99 -46.23
CA PRO A 643 -48.84 -61.13 -44.79
C PRO A 643 -49.66 -60.00 -44.12
N VAL A 644 -50.17 -60.29 -42.93
CA VAL A 644 -50.72 -59.30 -42.00
C VAL A 644 -49.73 -59.12 -40.87
N PHE A 645 -49.31 -57.88 -40.62
CA PHE A 645 -48.43 -57.50 -39.53
C PHE A 645 -49.25 -56.89 -38.40
N MET A 646 -48.88 -57.20 -37.17
CA MET A 646 -49.56 -56.69 -35.98
C MET A 646 -48.80 -55.49 -35.46
N GLY A 647 -49.49 -54.39 -35.17
CA GLY A 647 -48.92 -53.27 -34.44
C GLY A 647 -49.09 -53.46 -32.94
N GLU A 648 -48.44 -52.59 -32.18
CA GLU A 648 -48.67 -52.44 -30.75
C GLU A 648 -49.14 -51.03 -30.43
N GLU A 649 -49.90 -50.88 -29.35
CA GLU A 649 -50.20 -49.57 -28.79
C GLU A 649 -49.04 -49.13 -27.90
N GLU A 650 -48.37 -48.05 -28.26
CA GLU A 650 -47.40 -47.38 -27.39
C GLU A 650 -47.86 -45.94 -27.18
N ILE A 651 -48.33 -45.63 -25.97
CA ILE A 651 -48.80 -44.30 -25.54
C ILE A 651 -49.79 -43.69 -26.56
N GLY A 652 -50.79 -44.48 -26.96
CA GLY A 652 -51.84 -44.02 -27.87
C GLY A 652 -51.48 -44.04 -29.37
N VAL A 653 -50.23 -44.32 -29.72
CA VAL A 653 -49.73 -44.45 -31.11
C VAL A 653 -49.78 -45.91 -31.53
N ALA A 654 -50.22 -46.18 -32.77
CA ALA A 654 -50.12 -47.48 -33.41
C ALA A 654 -48.71 -47.64 -34.00
N VAL A 655 -47.87 -48.48 -33.39
CA VAL A 655 -46.48 -48.68 -33.80
C VAL A 655 -46.32 -50.02 -34.51
N PHE A 656 -45.77 -49.99 -35.72
CA PHE A 656 -45.40 -51.17 -36.48
C PHE A 656 -43.89 -51.20 -36.67
N ARG A 657 -43.26 -52.30 -36.25
CA ARG A 657 -41.79 -52.44 -36.23
C ARG A 657 -41.35 -53.50 -37.24
N PHE A 658 -40.36 -53.15 -38.04
CA PHE A 658 -39.84 -53.99 -39.11
C PHE A 658 -38.31 -54.05 -39.07
N GLU A 659 -37.76 -55.15 -39.59
CA GLU A 659 -36.32 -55.27 -39.81
C GLU A 659 -35.92 -54.33 -40.95
N GLU A 660 -36.64 -54.39 -42.08
CA GLU A 660 -36.45 -53.53 -43.25
C GLU A 660 -37.82 -53.12 -43.84
N VAL A 661 -37.89 -51.93 -44.45
CA VAL A 661 -39.09 -51.45 -45.14
C VAL A 661 -38.72 -51.06 -46.57
N TYR A 662 -39.32 -51.71 -47.56
CA TYR A 662 -39.15 -51.40 -48.97
C TYR A 662 -40.50 -51.44 -49.70
N VAL A 663 -41.07 -50.26 -49.94
CA VAL A 663 -42.35 -50.08 -50.62
C VAL A 663 -42.13 -49.15 -51.81
N ASP A 664 -42.03 -49.67 -53.03
CA ASP A 664 -41.77 -48.86 -54.23
C ASP A 664 -43.02 -48.56 -55.08
N SER A 665 -44.12 -49.26 -54.82
CA SER A 665 -45.38 -49.22 -55.57
C SER A 665 -46.54 -49.76 -54.70
N GLY A 666 -47.78 -49.64 -55.19
CA GLY A 666 -49.00 -50.06 -54.49
C GLY A 666 -49.87 -48.88 -54.02
N ALA A 667 -51.11 -49.17 -53.66
CA ALA A 667 -52.10 -48.21 -53.16
C ALA A 667 -52.27 -48.34 -51.65
N VAL A 668 -51.98 -47.26 -50.91
CA VAL A 668 -52.04 -47.25 -49.44
C VAL A 668 -53.38 -46.72 -48.96
N PHE A 669 -54.10 -47.54 -48.19
CA PHE A 669 -55.34 -47.18 -47.52
C PHE A 669 -55.12 -47.18 -46.02
N VAL A 670 -55.44 -46.07 -45.38
CA VAL A 670 -55.29 -45.93 -43.94
C VAL A 670 -56.67 -45.80 -43.30
N PHE A 671 -56.81 -46.36 -42.11
CA PHE A 671 -57.98 -46.32 -41.26
C PHE A 671 -57.56 -46.13 -39.80
N GLY A 672 -58.51 -45.68 -38.99
CA GLY A 672 -58.35 -45.51 -37.56
C GLY A 672 -57.88 -44.12 -37.13
N SER A 673 -58.14 -43.83 -35.86
CA SER A 673 -58.00 -42.51 -35.25
C SER A 673 -56.65 -42.26 -34.59
N ARG A 674 -55.86 -43.31 -34.34
CA ARG A 674 -54.58 -43.23 -33.63
C ARG A 674 -53.45 -42.78 -34.56
N PRO A 675 -52.45 -42.00 -34.09
CA PRO A 675 -51.24 -41.71 -34.86
C PRO A 675 -50.53 -43.01 -35.27
N LEU A 676 -49.87 -43.01 -36.43
CA LEU A 676 -49.14 -44.15 -36.98
C LEU A 676 -47.63 -43.91 -36.89
N SER A 677 -46.90 -44.89 -36.36
CA SER A 677 -45.45 -44.99 -36.46
C SER A 677 -45.09 -46.28 -37.20
N ILE A 678 -44.32 -46.16 -38.28
CA ILE A 678 -43.70 -47.29 -38.97
C ILE A 678 -42.20 -47.12 -38.80
N VAL A 679 -41.55 -48.08 -38.15
CA VAL A 679 -40.12 -48.00 -37.85
C VAL A 679 -39.39 -49.20 -38.44
N SER A 680 -38.17 -48.96 -38.92
CA SER A 680 -37.29 -49.98 -39.49
C SER A 680 -35.98 -50.00 -38.72
N ALA A 681 -35.49 -51.20 -38.36
CA ALA A 681 -34.18 -51.38 -37.75
C ALA A 681 -33.03 -51.18 -38.75
N GLY A 682 -33.29 -51.44 -40.04
CA GLY A 682 -32.38 -51.26 -41.16
C GLY A 682 -32.79 -50.12 -42.08
N ASN A 683 -32.78 -50.36 -43.39
CA ASN A 683 -33.11 -49.34 -44.39
C ASN A 683 -34.63 -49.20 -44.57
N MET A 684 -35.09 -47.97 -44.73
CA MET A 684 -36.46 -47.64 -45.12
C MET A 684 -36.49 -46.94 -46.48
N VAL A 685 -37.25 -47.52 -47.41
CA VAL A 685 -37.62 -46.93 -48.69
C VAL A 685 -39.14 -46.98 -48.81
N TRP A 686 -39.76 -45.81 -48.98
CA TRP A 686 -41.21 -45.69 -49.19
C TRP A 686 -41.49 -44.70 -50.31
N ALA A 687 -41.95 -45.20 -51.46
CA ALA A 687 -42.30 -44.42 -52.64
C ALA A 687 -43.79 -44.46 -52.99
N ALA A 688 -44.57 -45.37 -52.38
CA ALA A 688 -46.03 -45.39 -52.55
C ALA A 688 -46.68 -44.16 -51.87
N PRO A 689 -47.65 -43.48 -52.51
CA PRO A 689 -48.33 -42.36 -51.88
C PRO A 689 -49.14 -42.81 -50.66
N LEU A 690 -48.86 -42.23 -49.49
CA LEU A 690 -49.68 -42.36 -48.29
C LEU A 690 -50.44 -41.04 -48.08
N VAL A 691 -51.76 -41.10 -48.21
CA VAL A 691 -52.64 -39.96 -47.92
C VAL A 691 -53.20 -40.16 -46.53
N ALA A 692 -53.07 -39.16 -45.65
CA ALA A 692 -53.73 -39.13 -44.35
C ALA A 692 -55.09 -38.44 -44.48
N PRO A 693 -56.22 -39.16 -44.48
CA PRO A 693 -57.54 -38.55 -44.59
C PRO A 693 -57.87 -37.73 -43.32
N PRO A 694 -58.69 -36.66 -43.43
CA PRO A 694 -59.18 -35.94 -42.26
C PRO A 694 -59.89 -36.88 -41.28
N GLY A 695 -59.59 -36.77 -39.98
CA GLY A 695 -60.17 -37.64 -38.94
C GLY A 695 -59.44 -38.97 -38.73
N GLN A 696 -58.33 -39.23 -39.44
CA GLN A 696 -57.52 -40.44 -39.29
C GLN A 696 -56.06 -40.11 -38.96
N LEU A 697 -55.29 -41.12 -38.52
CA LEU A 697 -53.87 -40.99 -38.16
C LEU A 697 -53.57 -39.94 -37.07
N GLY A 698 -54.48 -39.77 -36.10
CA GLY A 698 -54.38 -38.72 -35.09
C GLY A 698 -54.76 -37.32 -35.59
N GLY A 699 -55.14 -37.18 -36.86
CA GLY A 699 -55.60 -35.92 -37.45
C GLY A 699 -57.05 -35.61 -37.07
N GLY A 700 -57.34 -34.37 -36.68
CA GLY A 700 -58.71 -33.92 -36.41
C GLY A 700 -59.58 -33.92 -37.68
N MET A 701 -60.86 -34.25 -37.54
CA MET A 701 -61.86 -34.01 -38.59
C MET A 701 -62.16 -32.51 -38.61
N GLY A 702 -61.87 -31.81 -39.71
CA GLY A 702 -62.14 -30.37 -39.82
C GLY A 702 -63.60 -30.08 -39.48
N GLY A 703 -63.84 -29.23 -38.47
CA GLY A 703 -65.19 -28.89 -38.03
C GLY A 703 -65.99 -28.19 -39.12
N ALA A 704 -67.33 -28.34 -39.09
CA ALA A 704 -68.21 -27.52 -39.93
C ALA A 704 -67.93 -26.04 -39.63
N GLY A 705 -67.67 -25.24 -40.66
CA GLY A 705 -67.41 -23.80 -40.50
C GLY A 705 -68.57 -23.13 -39.76
N GLY A 706 -68.29 -22.59 -38.57
CA GLY A 706 -69.28 -21.84 -37.80
C GLY A 706 -69.74 -20.60 -38.57
N THR A 707 -71.02 -20.24 -38.45
CA THR A 707 -71.49 -18.90 -38.86
C THR A 707 -70.72 -17.88 -38.04
N GLY A 708 -70.00 -16.95 -38.69
CA GLY A 708 -69.15 -15.99 -37.99
C GLY A 708 -69.90 -15.28 -36.85
N GLY A 709 -69.39 -15.41 -35.63
CA GLY A 709 -69.93 -14.72 -34.47
C GLY A 709 -69.85 -13.20 -34.64
N ALA A 710 -70.83 -12.47 -34.10
CA ALA A 710 -70.73 -11.02 -34.00
C ALA A 710 -69.49 -10.66 -33.18
N GLY A 711 -68.63 -9.79 -33.70
CA GLY A 711 -67.40 -9.37 -33.02
C GLY A 711 -67.70 -8.84 -31.62
N GLY A 712 -66.94 -9.31 -30.63
CA GLY A 712 -67.08 -8.86 -29.24
C GLY A 712 -66.90 -7.34 -29.12
N ALA A 713 -67.65 -6.72 -28.21
CA ALA A 713 -67.41 -5.32 -27.89
C ALA A 713 -65.98 -5.17 -27.35
N GLY A 714 -65.25 -4.15 -27.83
CA GLY A 714 -63.88 -3.88 -27.38
C GLY A 714 -63.82 -3.66 -25.87
N GLY A 715 -62.74 -4.13 -25.24
CA GLY A 715 -62.50 -3.99 -23.81
C GLY A 715 -62.55 -2.52 -23.37
N ALA A 716 -63.08 -2.26 -22.18
CA ALA A 716 -63.04 -0.93 -21.59
C ALA A 716 -61.58 -0.56 -21.30
N GLY A 717 -61.14 0.63 -21.76
CA GLY A 717 -59.81 1.14 -21.47
C GLY A 717 -59.55 1.23 -19.96
N GLY A 718 -58.33 0.92 -19.54
CA GLY A 718 -57.92 1.00 -18.13
C GLY A 718 -58.14 2.41 -17.55
N THR A 719 -58.49 2.48 -16.26
CA THR A 719 -58.62 3.77 -15.57
C THR A 719 -57.26 4.45 -15.49
N GLY A 720 -57.19 5.71 -15.93
CA GLY A 720 -55.95 6.50 -15.86
C GLY A 720 -55.41 6.59 -14.43
N GLY A 721 -54.08 6.53 -14.30
CA GLY A 721 -53.38 6.57 -13.02
C GLY A 721 -53.72 7.83 -12.22
N ARG A 722 -53.79 7.69 -10.89
CA ARG A 722 -54.06 8.81 -10.00
C ARG A 722 -52.85 9.76 -10.00
N GLY A 723 -53.10 11.04 -10.32
CA GLY A 723 -52.07 12.08 -10.27
C GLY A 723 -51.46 12.18 -8.87
N GLY A 724 -50.13 12.34 -8.81
CA GLY A 724 -49.40 12.46 -7.56
C GLY A 724 -49.84 13.68 -6.75
N SER A 725 -49.85 13.56 -5.44
CA SER A 725 -50.13 14.68 -4.53
C SER A 725 -49.03 15.73 -4.62
N GLY A 726 -49.42 17.00 -4.77
CA GLY A 726 -48.51 18.14 -4.72
C GLY A 726 -47.80 18.23 -3.37
N GLY A 727 -46.51 18.56 -3.40
CA GLY A 727 -45.71 18.74 -2.19
C GLY A 727 -46.25 19.83 -1.28
N GLY A 728 -46.15 19.63 0.03
CA GLY A 728 -46.58 20.61 1.02
C GLY A 728 -45.75 21.89 0.94
N GLY A 729 -46.40 23.04 1.03
CA GLY A 729 -45.74 24.34 1.05
C GLY A 729 -44.81 24.50 2.26
N GLY A 730 -43.66 25.11 2.02
CA GLY A 730 -42.65 25.36 3.04
C GLY A 730 -43.12 26.32 4.14
N ALA A 731 -42.59 26.15 5.36
CA ALA A 731 -42.90 27.04 6.47
C ALA A 731 -42.08 28.34 6.37
N GLY A 732 -42.74 29.49 6.50
CA GLY A 732 -42.09 30.80 6.53
C GLY A 732 -41.13 30.95 7.72
N GLY A 733 -40.00 31.63 7.50
CA GLY A 733 -38.90 31.77 8.44
C GLY A 733 -39.31 32.41 9.77
N LYS A 734 -38.94 31.77 10.89
CA LYS A 734 -39.20 32.27 12.25
C LYS A 734 -37.94 32.48 13.09
N ASP A 735 -36.76 32.30 12.51
CA ASP A 735 -35.49 32.45 13.22
C ASP A 735 -34.38 32.99 12.29
N LEU A 736 -33.42 33.73 12.85
CA LEU A 736 -32.36 34.49 12.17
C LEU A 736 -31.41 33.62 11.32
N LEU A 737 -31.45 32.30 11.49
CA LEU A 737 -30.68 31.34 10.69
C LEU A 737 -31.40 30.89 9.40
N HIS A 738 -32.71 31.14 9.25
CA HIS A 738 -33.49 30.79 8.05
C HIS A 738 -34.58 31.86 7.79
N ALA A 739 -34.16 33.10 7.55
CA ALA A 739 -35.04 34.28 7.42
C ALA A 739 -35.97 34.23 6.19
N ASP A 740 -35.64 33.43 5.19
CA ASP A 740 -36.35 33.19 3.93
C ASP A 740 -37.33 32.00 3.98
N GLY A 741 -37.37 31.25 5.08
CA GLY A 741 -38.24 30.08 5.26
C GLY A 741 -37.69 28.80 4.63
N TRP A 742 -38.21 27.66 5.09
CA TRP A 742 -37.80 26.35 4.57
C TRP A 742 -38.50 26.07 3.25
N ALA A 743 -37.79 25.53 2.26
CA ALA A 743 -38.40 25.09 1.02
C ALA A 743 -39.38 23.93 1.27
N GLY A 744 -40.53 23.96 0.58
CA GLY A 744 -41.51 22.86 0.64
C GLY A 744 -40.95 21.57 0.03
N GLY A 745 -41.35 20.43 0.57
CA GLY A 745 -40.93 19.12 0.05
C GLY A 745 -41.47 18.88 -1.37
N ALA A 746 -40.75 18.10 -2.18
CA ALA A 746 -41.20 17.73 -3.52
C ALA A 746 -42.45 16.82 -3.44
N GLY A 747 -43.39 17.01 -4.38
CA GLY A 747 -44.54 16.12 -4.54
C GLY A 747 -44.12 14.73 -5.00
N SER A 748 -44.91 13.71 -4.66
CA SER A 748 -44.70 12.35 -5.13
C SER A 748 -45.13 12.20 -6.59
N ASN A 749 -44.41 11.43 -7.39
CA ASN A 749 -44.85 11.06 -8.74
C ASN A 749 -46.16 10.25 -8.70
N GLY A 750 -47.05 10.46 -9.67
CA GLY A 750 -48.27 9.65 -9.82
C GLY A 750 -47.92 8.22 -10.22
N LEU A 751 -48.77 7.26 -9.82
CA LEU A 751 -48.62 5.87 -10.25
C LEU A 751 -49.12 5.72 -11.71
N PRO A 752 -48.47 4.88 -12.54
CA PRO A 752 -49.00 4.51 -13.85
C PRO A 752 -50.41 3.93 -13.70
N GLY A 753 -51.30 4.23 -14.65
CA GLY A 753 -52.62 3.59 -14.69
C GLY A 753 -52.49 2.11 -15.01
N ASP A 754 -53.46 1.32 -14.55
CA ASP A 754 -53.50 -0.10 -14.86
C ASP A 754 -53.70 -0.31 -16.38
N SER A 755 -53.10 -1.38 -16.89
CA SER A 755 -53.34 -1.81 -18.27
C SER A 755 -54.82 -2.20 -18.41
N GLY A 756 -55.47 -1.79 -19.50
CA GLY A 756 -56.84 -2.22 -19.79
C GLY A 756 -56.91 -3.73 -19.91
N VAL A 757 -58.02 -4.32 -19.45
CA VAL A 757 -58.26 -5.76 -19.61
C VAL A 757 -58.61 -6.06 -21.06
N ASP A 758 -57.97 -7.10 -21.61
CA ASP A 758 -58.29 -7.61 -22.94
C ASP A 758 -59.78 -7.99 -23.02
N GLY A 759 -60.42 -7.64 -24.14
CA GLY A 759 -61.82 -7.97 -24.38
C GLY A 759 -62.03 -9.49 -24.31
N GLY A 760 -63.06 -9.91 -23.58
CA GLY A 760 -63.38 -11.33 -23.42
C GLY A 760 -63.56 -12.03 -24.76
N ILE A 761 -63.04 -13.26 -24.84
CA ILE A 761 -63.13 -14.15 -26.00
C ILE A 761 -64.62 -14.35 -26.32
N GLY A 762 -65.03 -14.01 -27.55
CA GLY A 762 -66.41 -14.18 -28.01
C GLY A 762 -66.86 -15.63 -27.84
N GLY A 763 -67.98 -15.84 -27.15
CA GLY A 763 -68.54 -17.17 -26.92
C GLY A 763 -69.19 -17.74 -28.18
N ALA A 764 -68.73 -18.94 -28.55
CA ALA A 764 -69.29 -19.97 -29.44
C ALA A 764 -70.00 -19.52 -30.74
#